data_AF-A0AAV9GW66-F1
#
_entry.id   AF-A0AAV9GW66-F1
#
_cell.length_a   1.000
_cell.length_b   1.000
_cell.length_c   1.000
_cell.angle_alpha   90.00
_cell.angle_beta   90.00
_cell.angle_gamma   90.00
#
_symmetry.space_group_name_H-M   'P 1'
#
loop_
_entity.id
_entity.type
_entity.pdbx_description
1 polymer ?
#
loop_
_entity_poly.entity_id
_entity_poly.type
_entity_poly.pdbx_seq_one_letter_code
_entity_poly.pdbx_strand_id
1 'polypeptide(L)'
;MKRFSQRVLSRSGNKSSKKNKDAKEGTSSPNSLGSRDANQSPVLTPSSSSSTLNDSRNKPLPPSIGSHNDHANAVLGAQAQLGGAPQNSGAVPDRFGSMGGSPQGANGGSTPGRLGPLPPTVIISPSAPHVPPPGAAETMPHDLAPPKAGSKSLMYDRLHQSTPKDVLEGPKTPRRQHSSRFDISAHRELEKLPGFHEIPPQRRQELFMQKIEQCNVIFDFNDASADMKSKEIKRLALHELLDYVANNRQVITEPMYPRVVEMFAKNLFRPIPPPMNPQGEAFDPEEDEPVLEVAWPHIQVVYEFFLRFIESQDFNTNIAKAYIDHSFVLQLLELFDSEDPRERDFLKTTLHRIYGKFLNLRSFIRRSINNVFFQFTYETERFNGIAELLEILGSIINGFALPLKEEHKLFLTRVLLPLHKVKSLSMYHPQLAYCIVQFLEKDASLTEEVVLGLLRYWPKVNSTKEVMFLNEVEDIFEVMDPAEFAKVQEPLFHQLAKSVASPHFQVAERALYFWNNEYFCNLVSDNVDIILPIMFAPLYENSKGHWNRTIHGMVYNAMKLFMEINPQLFDDCSHEYTEQQNSAGAREATRERKWAAITEQANRRKANGTSNGALGARPAANGMPRVDEVDAAEDNQKRLDSLKLQDGDRRERRPTIHERQNSVGSSRSGR
;
A
#
# COMPACT_ATOMS: atom_id res chain seq x y z
N MET A 1 -9.02 -31.78 -13.24
CA MET A 1 -9.72 -30.92 -12.26
C MET A 1 -8.74 -29.86 -11.80
N LYS A 2 -9.08 -28.56 -11.90
CA LYS A 2 -9.50 -27.73 -10.75
C LYS A 2 -8.56 -27.86 -9.52
N ARG A 3 -7.50 -27.04 -9.49
CA ARG A 3 -6.83 -26.65 -8.24
C ARG A 3 -7.70 -25.61 -7.51
N PHE A 4 -7.59 -25.55 -6.19
CA PHE A 4 -8.16 -24.47 -5.40
C PHE A 4 -7.45 -23.14 -5.69
N SER A 5 -8.21 -22.06 -5.76
CA SER A 5 -7.70 -20.69 -5.73
C SER A 5 -7.97 -20.11 -4.35
N GLN A 6 -6.93 -19.66 -3.65
CA GLN A 6 -7.08 -19.02 -2.34
C GLN A 6 -7.06 -17.50 -2.52
N ARG A 7 -8.24 -16.92 -2.85
CA ARG A 7 -8.42 -15.47 -2.93
C ARG A 7 -8.34 -14.87 -1.52
N VAL A 8 -7.44 -13.91 -1.33
CA VAL A 8 -7.57 -12.92 -0.25
C VAL A 8 -8.57 -11.88 -0.73
N LEU A 9 -9.62 -11.63 0.06
CA LEU A 9 -10.55 -10.52 -0.15
C LEU A 9 -10.85 -9.85 1.18
N SER A 10 -10.84 -8.52 1.15
CA SER A 10 -11.17 -7.64 2.27
C SER A 10 -12.59 -7.87 2.78
N ARG A 11 -12.80 -7.70 4.09
CA ARG A 11 -14.16 -7.66 4.64
C ARG A 11 -14.26 -6.79 5.90
N SER A 12 -14.74 -5.56 5.72
CA SER A 12 -15.28 -4.75 6.81
C SER A 12 -16.43 -5.51 7.50
N GLY A 13 -16.43 -5.51 8.83
CA GLY A 13 -17.36 -6.30 9.62
C GLY A 13 -18.70 -5.60 9.89
N ASN A 14 -19.71 -6.39 10.28
CA ASN A 14 -20.79 -5.88 11.12
C ASN A 14 -21.32 -7.00 12.04
N LYS A 15 -21.88 -6.62 13.21
CA LYS A 15 -22.31 -7.56 14.26
C LYS A 15 -23.74 -8.06 14.04
N SER A 16 -23.98 -9.34 14.29
CA SER A 16 -25.29 -9.83 14.73
C SER A 16 -25.14 -11.08 15.60
N SER A 17 -25.97 -11.21 16.63
CA SER A 17 -25.86 -12.23 17.67
C SER A 17 -27.15 -13.03 17.83
N LYS A 18 -27.12 -14.37 17.82
CA LYS A 18 -28.24 -15.20 18.34
C LYS A 18 -27.85 -16.60 18.81
N LYS A 19 -28.66 -17.11 19.74
CA LYS A 19 -28.48 -18.32 20.57
C LYS A 19 -28.80 -19.63 19.84
N ASN A 20 -28.16 -20.72 20.28
CA ASN A 20 -28.79 -21.87 20.98
C ASN A 20 -27.71 -22.52 21.89
N LYS A 21 -27.98 -23.13 23.06
CA LYS A 21 -28.88 -24.23 23.45
C LYS A 21 -28.50 -25.57 22.80
N ASP A 22 -28.48 -26.71 23.50
CA ASP A 22 -29.26 -27.09 24.70
C ASP A 22 -28.55 -28.08 25.67
N ALA A 23 -29.28 -28.53 26.71
CA ALA A 23 -29.00 -29.66 27.64
C ALA A 23 -28.02 -29.41 28.84
N LYS A 24 -28.28 -29.92 30.06
CA LYS A 24 -29.54 -30.36 30.73
C LYS A 24 -29.32 -30.48 32.27
N GLU A 25 -30.41 -30.64 33.03
CA GLU A 25 -30.50 -30.92 34.49
C GLU A 25 -30.11 -29.76 35.43
N GLY A 26 -30.76 -29.55 36.59
CA GLY A 26 -31.97 -30.21 37.13
C GLY A 26 -32.47 -29.59 38.46
N THR A 27 -33.67 -29.99 38.89
CA THR A 27 -34.37 -29.64 40.17
C THR A 27 -34.96 -28.21 40.28
N SER A 28 -35.92 -28.04 41.20
CA SER A 28 -36.89 -26.93 41.20
C SER A 28 -37.74 -26.84 42.50
N SER A 29 -37.93 -25.64 43.07
CA SER A 29 -39.00 -25.31 44.06
C SER A 29 -39.22 -23.78 44.17
N PRO A 30 -40.36 -23.27 44.73
CA PRO A 30 -41.01 -22.06 44.20
C PRO A 30 -41.40 -20.97 45.24
N ASN A 31 -42.36 -20.09 44.85
CA ASN A 31 -43.16 -19.11 45.62
C ASN A 31 -42.58 -17.68 45.84
N SER A 32 -43.36 -16.58 45.87
CA SER A 32 -44.81 -16.37 45.53
C SER A 32 -45.25 -14.88 45.56
N LEU A 33 -46.31 -14.52 44.80
CA LEU A 33 -47.24 -13.36 44.96
C LEU A 33 -46.67 -11.92 44.76
N GLY A 34 -47.44 -10.87 44.37
CA GLY A 34 -48.84 -10.76 43.93
C GLY A 34 -49.32 -9.28 43.75
N SER A 35 -50.46 -9.04 43.05
CA SER A 35 -51.09 -7.72 42.68
C SER A 35 -50.38 -6.92 41.55
N ARG A 36 -51.00 -6.32 40.51
CA ARG A 36 -52.32 -5.66 40.21
C ARG A 36 -52.52 -4.28 40.84
N ASP A 37 -53.08 -3.24 40.19
CA ASP A 37 -53.48 -2.91 38.79
C ASP A 37 -53.79 -1.37 38.76
N ALA A 38 -53.85 -0.56 37.68
CA ALA A 38 -53.43 -0.61 36.26
C ALA A 38 -53.57 0.82 35.60
N ASN A 39 -53.24 0.95 34.29
CA ASN A 39 -53.54 2.05 33.33
C ASN A 39 -53.00 3.49 33.52
N GLN A 40 -52.08 3.91 32.64
CA GLN A 40 -52.36 4.91 31.57
C GLN A 40 -51.26 4.93 30.45
N SER A 41 -51.47 5.70 29.39
CA SER A 41 -50.90 5.53 28.04
C SER A 41 -49.42 5.97 27.84
N PRO A 42 -48.70 5.39 26.86
CA PRO A 42 -47.33 5.80 26.50
C PRO A 42 -47.30 6.94 25.47
N VAL A 43 -46.23 7.74 25.49
CA VAL A 43 -45.87 8.70 24.43
C VAL A 43 -44.41 8.45 24.03
N LEU A 44 -44.15 8.40 22.72
CA LEU A 44 -42.81 8.36 22.13
C LEU A 44 -42.65 9.58 21.22
N THR A 45 -41.55 10.32 21.36
CA THR A 45 -41.15 11.38 20.42
C THR A 45 -39.63 11.32 20.19
N PRO A 46 -39.17 11.38 18.92
CA PRO A 46 -37.79 11.66 18.58
C PRO A 46 -37.59 13.17 18.35
N SER A 47 -36.35 13.67 18.40
CA SER A 47 -35.82 14.66 17.44
C SER A 47 -34.33 14.92 17.62
N SER A 48 -33.68 15.23 16.50
CA SER A 48 -32.35 15.86 16.42
C SER A 48 -32.41 17.34 16.83
N SER A 49 -31.25 17.97 17.04
CA SER A 49 -31.15 19.41 17.33
C SER A 49 -30.02 20.05 16.53
N SER A 50 -30.38 20.89 15.56
CA SER A 50 -29.48 21.84 14.89
C SER A 50 -29.68 23.23 15.49
N SER A 51 -28.62 23.88 15.96
CA SER A 51 -28.69 25.17 16.64
C SER A 51 -28.35 26.35 15.74
N THR A 52 -29.29 27.28 15.57
CA THR A 52 -29.06 28.62 15.02
C THR A 52 -29.40 29.66 16.10
N LEU A 53 -28.43 30.54 16.40
CA LEU A 53 -28.58 31.63 17.37
C LEU A 53 -29.42 32.77 16.78
N ASN A 54 -30.09 33.54 17.64
CA ASN A 54 -30.66 34.83 17.29
C ASN A 54 -30.66 35.75 18.52
N ASP A 55 -30.28 37.03 18.36
CA ASP A 55 -30.01 37.96 19.45
C ASP A 55 -30.90 39.23 19.37
N SER A 56 -30.89 40.09 20.39
CA SER A 56 -32.01 41.00 20.69
C SER A 56 -31.68 42.48 20.99
N ARG A 57 -32.58 43.37 20.53
CA ARG A 57 -32.87 44.75 20.98
C ARG A 57 -31.97 45.94 20.55
N ASN A 58 -32.26 46.46 19.35
CA ASN A 58 -33.01 47.72 19.13
C ASN A 58 -32.85 48.91 20.13
N LYS A 59 -32.36 50.08 19.65
CA LYS A 59 -32.95 51.45 19.84
C LYS A 59 -32.31 52.51 18.87
N PRO A 60 -32.89 53.73 18.69
CA PRO A 60 -32.75 54.53 17.45
C PRO A 60 -31.86 55.80 17.45
N LEU A 61 -31.74 56.41 16.26
CA LEU A 61 -30.99 57.61 15.86
C LEU A 61 -31.63 58.98 16.21
N PRO A 62 -30.81 60.05 16.19
CA PRO A 62 -31.15 61.34 15.56
C PRO A 62 -30.14 61.75 14.43
N PRO A 63 -30.42 62.77 13.59
CA PRO A 63 -29.71 63.03 12.31
C PRO A 63 -28.83 64.31 12.28
N SER A 64 -28.04 64.53 11.20
CA SER A 64 -28.11 65.72 10.29
C SER A 64 -26.88 65.90 9.34
N ILE A 65 -27.10 66.49 8.14
CA ILE A 65 -26.14 67.16 7.19
C ILE A 65 -24.99 66.31 6.55
N GLY A 66 -24.62 66.59 5.27
CA GLY A 66 -23.47 65.89 4.63
C GLY A 66 -22.96 66.38 3.24
N SER A 67 -23.80 66.32 2.19
CA SER A 67 -23.52 66.77 0.79
C SER A 67 -22.61 65.96 -0.17
N HIS A 68 -23.02 65.97 -1.45
CA HIS A 68 -22.29 65.88 -2.74
C HIS A 68 -21.76 64.55 -3.38
N ASN A 69 -22.42 64.22 -4.51
CA ASN A 69 -21.89 63.86 -5.87
C ASN A 69 -21.17 62.50 -6.10
N ASP A 70 -21.29 61.82 -7.27
CA ASP A 70 -22.10 62.10 -8.49
C ASP A 70 -22.40 60.86 -9.37
N HIS A 71 -23.32 61.02 -10.35
CA HIS A 71 -23.68 60.14 -11.50
C HIS A 71 -24.24 58.71 -11.19
N ALA A 72 -25.41 58.26 -11.70
CA ALA A 72 -25.98 58.17 -13.07
C ALA A 72 -25.38 56.99 -13.89
N ASN A 73 -26.11 56.11 -14.61
CA ASN A 73 -27.49 56.01 -15.16
C ASN A 73 -27.88 54.50 -15.31
N ALA A 74 -29.05 54.01 -15.77
CA ALA A 74 -30.49 54.40 -15.76
C ALA A 74 -31.32 53.30 -16.52
N VAL A 75 -32.66 53.41 -16.58
CA VAL A 75 -33.62 52.64 -17.46
C VAL A 75 -33.82 51.14 -17.06
N LEU A 76 -34.97 50.61 -16.58
CA LEU A 76 -36.41 50.60 -17.00
C LEU A 76 -36.69 49.66 -18.20
N GLY A 77 -37.66 48.72 -18.21
CA GLY A 77 -38.68 48.28 -17.22
C GLY A 77 -39.01 46.77 -17.38
N ALA A 78 -40.24 46.23 -17.28
CA ALA A 78 -41.56 46.82 -17.05
C ALA A 78 -42.61 45.80 -16.49
N GLN A 79 -43.89 45.91 -16.89
CA GLN A 79 -45.13 45.25 -16.39
C GLN A 79 -45.84 44.44 -17.53
N ALA A 80 -46.95 43.67 -17.36
CA ALA A 80 -47.55 42.92 -16.24
C ALA A 80 -48.81 42.09 -16.69
N GLN A 81 -49.30 41.20 -15.81
CA GLN A 81 -50.72 40.77 -15.57
C GLN A 81 -51.63 40.05 -16.62
N LEU A 82 -52.09 38.86 -16.21
CA LEU A 82 -53.49 38.35 -16.11
C LEU A 82 -54.43 38.17 -17.33
N GLY A 83 -55.05 36.99 -17.42
CA GLY A 83 -56.47 36.83 -17.84
C GLY A 83 -56.83 35.53 -18.59
N GLY A 84 -57.92 34.84 -18.19
CA GLY A 84 -58.67 33.91 -19.08
C GLY A 84 -58.89 32.45 -18.62
N ALA A 85 -60.16 32.05 -18.51
CA ALA A 85 -60.73 30.68 -18.41
C ALA A 85 -62.20 30.76 -18.97
N PRO A 86 -63.07 29.71 -19.04
CA PRO A 86 -62.97 28.32 -18.54
C PRO A 86 -63.64 27.22 -19.45
N GLN A 87 -63.94 26.03 -18.85
CA GLN A 87 -65.03 25.06 -19.16
C GLN A 87 -65.06 24.17 -20.43
N ASN A 88 -64.82 22.85 -20.26
CA ASN A 88 -65.79 21.71 -20.34
C ASN A 88 -65.02 20.38 -20.07
N SER A 89 -65.47 19.28 -19.44
CA SER A 89 -66.74 18.52 -19.32
C SER A 89 -67.19 17.77 -20.60
N GLY A 90 -67.53 16.48 -20.60
CA GLY A 90 -67.39 15.40 -19.59
C GLY A 90 -68.07 14.06 -20.00
N ALA A 91 -67.78 12.97 -19.25
CA ALA A 91 -68.53 11.70 -19.13
C ALA A 91 -68.59 10.62 -20.27
N VAL A 92 -68.79 9.38 -19.78
CA VAL A 92 -69.06 8.04 -20.37
C VAL A 92 -70.55 7.90 -20.86
N PRO A 93 -71.08 6.81 -21.54
CA PRO A 93 -70.78 5.37 -21.25
C PRO A 93 -71.08 4.21 -22.27
N ASP A 94 -70.69 2.99 -21.84
CA ASP A 94 -71.42 1.68 -21.87
C ASP A 94 -71.34 0.64 -23.04
N ARG A 95 -71.53 -0.64 -22.64
CA ARG A 95 -71.96 -1.89 -23.36
C ARG A 95 -70.92 -2.70 -24.20
N PHE A 96 -70.88 -4.06 -24.17
CA PHE A 96 -71.55 -5.08 -23.33
C PHE A 96 -70.83 -6.46 -23.28
N GLY A 97 -70.81 -7.11 -22.10
CA GLY A 97 -71.08 -8.55 -21.88
C GLY A 97 -69.91 -9.57 -21.85
N SER A 98 -69.93 -10.67 -21.07
CA SER A 98 -70.86 -11.12 -19.99
C SER A 98 -70.26 -12.28 -19.14
N MET A 99 -70.53 -12.30 -17.82
CA MET A 99 -70.40 -13.40 -16.82
C MET A 99 -69.09 -14.23 -16.67
N GLY A 100 -68.71 -14.75 -15.49
CA GLY A 100 -69.21 -14.52 -14.12
C GLY A 100 -69.03 -15.73 -13.16
N GLY A 101 -68.65 -15.47 -11.90
CA GLY A 101 -68.88 -16.37 -10.75
C GLY A 101 -67.70 -17.16 -10.16
N SER A 102 -67.75 -17.41 -8.85
CA SER A 102 -66.86 -18.31 -8.08
C SER A 102 -67.50 -18.67 -6.73
N PRO A 103 -67.54 -19.96 -6.31
CA PRO A 103 -67.06 -20.31 -4.97
C PRO A 103 -66.43 -21.74 -4.87
N GLN A 104 -66.28 -22.24 -3.64
CA GLN A 104 -65.56 -23.46 -3.23
C GLN A 104 -66.29 -24.79 -3.54
N GLY A 105 -65.54 -25.90 -3.66
CA GLY A 105 -65.83 -27.12 -2.87
C GLY A 105 -66.11 -28.48 -3.56
N ALA A 106 -65.15 -29.41 -3.40
CA ALA A 106 -65.28 -30.88 -3.25
C ALA A 106 -65.77 -31.82 -4.39
N ASN A 107 -65.12 -33.00 -4.49
CA ASN A 107 -65.43 -34.24 -5.24
C ASN A 107 -65.55 -34.12 -6.79
N GLY A 108 -65.10 -35.05 -7.65
CA GLY A 108 -64.51 -36.40 -7.48
C GLY A 108 -65.44 -37.48 -8.08
N GLY A 109 -65.01 -38.40 -8.96
CA GLY A 109 -63.73 -38.64 -9.65
C GLY A 109 -63.74 -40.00 -10.37
N SER A 110 -62.73 -40.34 -11.20
CA SER A 110 -62.63 -41.67 -11.84
C SER A 110 -61.19 -42.14 -12.19
N THR A 111 -60.79 -43.22 -11.51
CA THR A 111 -59.62 -44.12 -11.73
C THR A 111 -59.77 -45.02 -12.98
N PRO A 112 -58.74 -45.78 -13.49
CA PRO A 112 -57.67 -46.49 -12.74
C PRO A 112 -56.24 -46.55 -13.35
N GLY A 113 -55.19 -47.02 -12.64
CA GLY A 113 -55.05 -47.27 -11.19
C GLY A 113 -54.02 -48.36 -10.77
N ARG A 114 -53.43 -48.23 -9.55
CA ARG A 114 -52.66 -49.23 -8.74
C ARG A 114 -51.28 -49.70 -9.27
N LEU A 115 -50.24 -50.08 -8.50
CA LEU A 115 -49.81 -50.08 -7.05
C LEU A 115 -48.23 -50.12 -7.08
N GLY A 116 -47.41 -49.47 -6.25
CA GLY A 116 -47.02 -49.76 -4.83
C GLY A 116 -45.93 -50.88 -4.70
N PRO A 117 -45.03 -50.95 -3.68
CA PRO A 117 -44.50 -49.97 -2.70
C PRO A 117 -42.93 -49.85 -2.68
N LEU A 118 -42.34 -49.08 -1.74
CA LEU A 118 -40.90 -49.06 -1.37
C LEU A 118 -40.56 -50.20 -0.37
N PRO A 119 -39.31 -50.71 -0.17
CA PRO A 119 -38.01 -50.01 0.00
C PRO A 119 -36.80 -50.82 -0.62
N PRO A 120 -35.53 -50.85 -0.11
CA PRO A 120 -34.72 -49.96 0.73
C PRO A 120 -33.36 -49.53 0.08
N THR A 121 -32.47 -48.92 0.85
CA THR A 121 -31.09 -48.50 0.47
C THR A 121 -30.12 -49.67 0.27
N VAL A 122 -29.15 -49.54 -0.65
CA VAL A 122 -27.99 -50.45 -0.80
C VAL A 122 -26.69 -49.65 -0.95
N ILE A 123 -25.62 -50.09 -0.27
CA ILE A 123 -24.26 -49.54 -0.36
C ILE A 123 -23.46 -50.39 -1.35
N ILE A 124 -22.75 -49.77 -2.31
CA ILE A 124 -21.78 -50.45 -3.18
C ILE A 124 -20.50 -49.63 -3.23
N SER A 125 -19.36 -50.26 -2.89
CA SER A 125 -18.02 -49.71 -3.11
C SER A 125 -17.41 -50.29 -4.38
N PRO A 126 -16.80 -49.49 -5.26
CA PRO A 126 -15.91 -49.99 -6.31
C PRO A 126 -14.45 -49.88 -5.86
N SER A 127 -13.82 -51.01 -5.53
CA SER A 127 -12.36 -51.11 -5.49
C SER A 127 -11.87 -51.69 -6.83
N ALA A 128 -11.23 -50.84 -7.65
CA ALA A 128 -10.55 -51.22 -8.87
C ALA A 128 -9.30 -50.34 -9.03
N PRO A 129 -8.18 -50.86 -9.57
CA PRO A 129 -6.91 -50.14 -9.57
C PRO A 129 -6.92 -48.94 -10.52
N HIS A 130 -6.59 -47.75 -10.00
CA HIS A 130 -6.33 -46.58 -10.83
C HIS A 130 -5.01 -46.77 -11.57
N VAL A 131 -5.07 -46.97 -12.89
CA VAL A 131 -3.90 -46.78 -13.76
C VAL A 131 -3.77 -45.28 -14.03
N PRO A 132 -2.67 -44.62 -13.64
CA PRO A 132 -2.49 -43.20 -13.89
C PRO A 132 -2.11 -42.93 -15.36
N PRO A 133 -2.46 -41.77 -15.92
CA PRO A 133 -2.08 -41.40 -17.29
C PRO A 133 -0.56 -41.12 -17.39
N PRO A 134 0.04 -41.24 -18.60
CA PRO A 134 1.46 -40.95 -18.80
C PRO A 134 1.85 -39.55 -18.34
N GLY A 135 2.93 -39.44 -17.54
CA GLY A 135 3.40 -38.18 -16.97
C GLY A 135 2.81 -37.81 -15.60
N ALA A 136 2.02 -38.68 -14.97
CA ALA A 136 1.67 -38.53 -13.56
C ALA A 136 2.91 -38.69 -12.66
N ALA A 137 3.00 -37.88 -11.59
CA ALA A 137 4.16 -37.85 -10.69
C ALA A 137 4.47 -39.20 -10.00
N GLU A 138 3.48 -40.10 -9.92
CA GLU A 138 3.60 -41.47 -9.40
C GLU A 138 4.35 -42.43 -10.34
N THR A 139 4.62 -42.01 -11.58
CA THR A 139 5.36 -42.77 -12.60
C THR A 139 6.76 -42.21 -12.91
N MET A 140 7.21 -41.20 -12.15
CA MET A 140 8.54 -40.61 -12.29
C MET A 140 9.63 -41.48 -11.65
N PRO A 141 10.81 -41.65 -12.27
CA PRO A 141 11.98 -42.23 -11.60
C PRO A 141 12.34 -41.45 -10.33
N HIS A 142 12.72 -42.18 -9.27
CA HIS A 142 12.81 -41.62 -7.92
C HIS A 142 13.82 -40.47 -7.72
N ASP A 143 14.82 -40.32 -8.59
CA ASP A 143 15.80 -39.22 -8.54
C ASP A 143 15.24 -37.84 -8.96
N LEU A 144 14.01 -37.77 -9.49
CA LEU A 144 13.40 -36.52 -10.00
C LEU A 144 12.07 -36.14 -9.32
N ALA A 145 11.81 -36.66 -8.12
CA ALA A 145 10.63 -36.28 -7.32
C ALA A 145 10.92 -35.04 -6.43
N PRO A 146 10.08 -33.99 -6.42
CA PRO A 146 10.25 -32.85 -5.52
C PRO A 146 10.03 -33.27 -4.05
N PRO A 147 10.78 -32.69 -3.09
CA PRO A 147 10.72 -33.11 -1.69
C PRO A 147 9.37 -32.80 -1.04
N LYS A 148 8.84 -33.76 -0.27
CA LYS A 148 7.62 -33.56 0.52
C LYS A 148 7.92 -32.67 1.73
N ALA A 149 7.20 -31.55 1.83
CA ALA A 149 7.32 -30.60 2.93
C ALA A 149 7.20 -31.30 4.30
N GLY A 150 8.08 -30.92 5.23
CA GLY A 150 8.13 -31.48 6.59
C GLY A 150 9.14 -32.62 6.82
N SER A 151 9.86 -33.08 5.79
CA SER A 151 10.91 -34.11 5.95
C SER A 151 12.33 -33.52 5.93
N LYS A 152 13.11 -33.73 7.00
CA LYS A 152 14.53 -33.33 7.07
C LYS A 152 15.41 -34.41 6.41
N SER A 153 16.15 -34.05 5.37
CA SER A 153 17.00 -35.00 4.63
C SER A 153 18.36 -35.21 5.31
N LEU A 154 18.67 -36.46 5.68
CA LEU A 154 19.92 -36.87 6.33
C LEU A 154 21.01 -37.29 5.30
N MET A 155 21.09 -36.60 4.16
CA MET A 155 21.99 -36.99 3.05
C MET A 155 23.27 -36.15 2.91
N TYR A 156 23.44 -35.07 3.67
CA TYR A 156 24.67 -34.25 3.64
C TYR A 156 25.81 -34.76 4.55
N ASP A 157 25.52 -35.68 5.47
CA ASP A 157 26.42 -36.03 6.59
C ASP A 157 27.41 -37.18 6.31
N ARG A 158 27.68 -37.48 5.02
CA ARG A 158 28.59 -38.58 4.60
C ARG A 158 29.67 -38.21 3.58
N LEU A 159 29.71 -36.96 3.13
CA LEU A 159 30.72 -36.47 2.17
C LEU A 159 31.83 -35.61 2.80
N HIS A 160 31.71 -35.23 4.08
CA HIS A 160 32.69 -34.39 4.78
C HIS A 160 33.82 -35.15 5.49
N GLN A 161 33.86 -36.49 5.45
CA GLN A 161 34.74 -37.31 6.31
C GLN A 161 36.03 -37.82 5.62
N SER A 162 36.51 -37.16 4.56
CA SER A 162 37.70 -37.61 3.81
C SER A 162 38.61 -36.50 3.23
N THR A 163 38.53 -35.26 3.72
CA THR A 163 39.48 -34.18 3.39
C THR A 163 40.33 -33.77 4.61
N PRO A 164 41.63 -33.46 4.44
CA PRO A 164 42.45 -32.94 5.54
C PRO A 164 41.96 -31.58 6.04
N LYS A 165 42.22 -31.30 7.32
CA LYS A 165 41.98 -29.98 7.92
C LYS A 165 42.87 -28.93 7.26
N ASP A 166 42.25 -27.97 6.57
CA ASP A 166 42.60 -26.54 6.63
C ASP A 166 41.50 -25.73 5.91
N VAL A 167 40.49 -25.34 6.68
CA VAL A 167 39.46 -24.37 6.25
C VAL A 167 39.47 -23.24 7.27
N LEU A 168 39.79 -22.04 6.81
CA LEU A 168 39.74 -20.83 7.61
C LEU A 168 38.31 -20.63 8.14
N GLU A 169 38.16 -20.24 9.42
CA GLU A 169 36.84 -19.84 9.91
C GLU A 169 36.36 -18.63 9.10
N GLY A 170 35.23 -18.77 8.40
CA GLY A 170 34.53 -17.64 7.81
C GLY A 170 34.15 -16.63 8.91
N PRO A 171 34.03 -15.33 8.58
CA PRO A 171 33.78 -14.29 9.58
C PRO A 171 32.48 -14.59 10.34
N LYS A 172 32.63 -14.99 11.61
CA LYS A 172 31.51 -15.17 12.54
C LYS A 172 30.73 -13.87 12.59
N THR A 173 29.46 -13.90 12.21
CA THR A 173 28.57 -12.75 12.35
C THR A 173 28.58 -12.31 13.81
N PRO A 174 28.77 -11.01 14.10
CA PRO A 174 28.85 -10.54 15.48
C PRO A 174 27.52 -10.83 16.18
N ARG A 175 27.56 -11.33 17.42
CA ARG A 175 26.34 -11.59 18.23
C ARG A 175 25.44 -10.37 18.18
N ARG A 176 24.23 -10.51 17.59
CA ARG A 176 23.21 -9.45 17.58
C ARG A 176 23.02 -8.93 19.00
N GLN A 177 23.27 -7.63 19.20
CA GLN A 177 23.01 -6.94 20.45
C GLN A 177 21.50 -6.75 20.61
N HIS A 178 21.03 -6.67 21.85
CA HIS A 178 19.62 -6.50 22.17
C HIS A 178 19.13 -5.11 21.72
N SER A 179 17.85 -5.01 21.36
CA SER A 179 17.17 -3.82 20.79
C SER A 179 17.15 -2.58 21.69
N SER A 180 17.65 -2.67 22.93
CA SER A 180 17.59 -1.60 23.92
C SER A 180 18.89 -1.44 24.70
N ARG A 181 19.25 -0.17 24.91
CA ARG A 181 20.27 0.26 25.88
C ARG A 181 19.59 1.06 26.99
N PHE A 182 18.91 0.34 27.88
CA PHE A 182 18.29 0.93 29.06
C PHE A 182 19.32 1.21 30.17
N ASP A 183 19.25 2.38 30.78
CA ASP A 183 19.99 2.70 32.00
C ASP A 183 19.34 1.96 33.19
N ILE A 184 19.89 0.79 33.51
CA ILE A 184 19.42 -0.09 34.58
C ILE A 184 19.55 0.64 35.93
N SER A 185 18.46 0.68 36.71
CA SER A 185 18.44 1.38 37.99
C SER A 185 19.36 0.71 39.03
N ALA A 186 20.05 1.52 39.84
CA ALA A 186 20.99 1.02 40.84
C ALA A 186 20.30 0.28 42.01
N HIS A 187 19.17 0.81 42.47
CA HIS A 187 18.30 0.17 43.46
C HIS A 187 17.08 -0.42 42.75
N ARG A 188 16.83 -1.73 42.92
CA ARG A 188 15.79 -2.48 42.19
C ARG A 188 14.88 -3.32 43.08
N GLU A 189 15.10 -3.31 44.39
CA GLU A 189 14.18 -3.93 45.34
C GLU A 189 12.89 -3.12 45.42
N LEU A 190 11.77 -3.74 45.04
CA LEU A 190 10.42 -3.17 45.16
C LEU A 190 9.60 -3.91 46.21
N GLU A 191 8.93 -3.15 47.06
CA GLU A 191 7.87 -3.62 47.96
C GLU A 191 6.51 -3.64 47.25
N LYS A 192 5.65 -4.62 47.55
CA LYS A 192 4.31 -4.69 46.95
C LYS A 192 3.36 -3.70 47.66
N LEU A 193 3.08 -2.58 47.00
CA LEU A 193 2.03 -1.64 47.44
C LEU A 193 0.62 -2.28 47.37
N PRO A 194 -0.33 -1.87 48.25
CA PRO A 194 -1.70 -2.37 48.26
C PRO A 194 -2.45 -2.09 46.95
N GLY A 195 -3.56 -2.79 46.73
CA GLY A 195 -4.43 -2.60 45.56
C GLY A 195 -5.38 -1.41 45.69
N PHE A 196 -5.79 -0.80 44.57
CA PHE A 196 -6.71 0.35 44.60
C PHE A 196 -8.07 0.07 45.28
N HIS A 197 -8.49 -1.19 45.37
CA HIS A 197 -9.71 -1.60 46.08
C HIS A 197 -9.54 -1.68 47.61
N GLU A 198 -8.32 -1.85 48.13
CA GLU A 198 -8.03 -1.97 49.57
C GLU A 198 -8.09 -0.62 50.30
N ILE A 199 -7.97 0.49 49.57
CA ILE A 199 -7.90 1.85 50.16
C ILE A 199 -9.13 2.73 49.84
N PRO A 200 -9.50 3.64 50.78
CA PRO A 200 -10.54 4.64 50.55
C PRO A 200 -10.25 5.56 49.36
N PRO A 201 -11.27 6.05 48.63
CA PRO A 201 -11.09 6.91 47.46
C PRO A 201 -10.15 8.10 47.66
N GLN A 202 -10.15 8.75 48.84
CA GLN A 202 -9.30 9.92 49.10
C GLN A 202 -7.79 9.62 49.01
N ARG A 203 -7.36 8.38 49.24
CA ARG A 203 -5.94 7.97 49.19
C ARG A 203 -5.53 7.36 47.83
N ARG A 204 -6.48 7.18 46.89
CA ARG A 204 -6.17 6.53 45.60
C ARG A 204 -5.25 7.36 44.71
N GLN A 205 -5.38 8.68 44.74
CA GLN A 205 -4.47 9.58 44.04
C GLN A 205 -3.04 9.50 44.61
N GLU A 206 -2.88 9.38 45.93
CA GLU A 206 -1.57 9.22 46.57
C GLU A 206 -0.93 7.87 46.20
N LEU A 207 -1.69 6.77 46.31
CA LEU A 207 -1.24 5.43 45.90
C LEU A 207 -0.88 5.36 44.41
N PHE A 208 -1.63 6.04 43.54
CA PHE A 208 -1.32 6.14 42.12
C PHE A 208 0.07 6.76 41.90
N MET A 209 0.34 7.89 42.57
CA MET A 209 1.62 8.60 42.46
C MET A 209 2.79 7.77 43.02
N GLN A 210 2.55 6.95 44.06
CA GLN A 210 3.53 6.00 44.59
C GLN A 210 3.78 4.82 43.63
N LYS A 211 2.74 4.20 43.06
CA LYS A 211 2.88 3.13 42.04
C LYS A 211 3.58 3.63 40.77
N ILE A 212 3.31 4.87 40.33
CA ILE A 212 4.03 5.50 39.22
C ILE A 212 5.52 5.64 39.52
N GLU A 213 5.92 6.04 40.73
CA GLU A 213 7.34 6.10 41.09
C GLU A 213 7.99 4.72 41.16
N GLN A 214 7.29 3.68 41.65
CA GLN A 214 7.80 2.30 41.54
C GLN A 214 7.99 1.85 40.08
N CYS A 215 7.15 2.35 39.17
CA CYS A 215 7.28 2.07 37.74
C CYS A 215 8.45 2.81 37.07
N ASN A 216 9.04 3.83 37.71
CA ASN A 216 10.26 4.51 37.25
C ASN A 216 11.53 3.65 37.44
N VAL A 217 11.47 2.56 38.22
CA VAL A 217 12.61 1.63 38.40
C VAL A 217 12.78 0.75 37.16
N ILE A 218 13.94 0.84 36.53
CA ILE A 218 14.29 0.11 35.30
C ILE A 218 15.09 -1.16 35.65
N PHE A 219 14.65 -2.29 35.11
CA PHE A 219 15.21 -3.62 35.35
C PHE A 219 15.99 -4.11 34.14
N ASP A 220 17.07 -4.85 34.37
CA ASP A 220 17.72 -5.61 33.30
C ASP A 220 16.88 -6.85 32.93
N PHE A 221 16.52 -6.98 31.66
CA PHE A 221 15.82 -8.16 31.11
C PHE A 221 16.74 -9.12 30.35
N ASN A 222 18.03 -8.79 30.20
CA ASN A 222 19.02 -9.69 29.58
C ASN A 222 19.33 -10.87 30.51
N ASP A 223 19.38 -10.64 31.83
CA ASP A 223 19.23 -11.70 32.83
C ASP A 223 17.75 -11.87 33.21
N ALA A 224 17.12 -12.92 32.68
CA ALA A 224 15.73 -13.27 32.99
C ALA A 224 15.53 -13.79 34.43
N SER A 225 16.60 -14.22 35.10
CA SER A 225 16.57 -14.79 36.46
C SER A 225 16.81 -13.76 37.57
N ALA A 226 17.52 -12.67 37.28
CA ALA A 226 17.68 -11.55 38.19
C ALA A 226 16.32 -10.86 38.49
N ASP A 227 16.17 -10.36 39.72
CA ASP A 227 15.10 -9.46 40.16
C ASP A 227 13.65 -9.91 39.91
N MET A 228 13.39 -11.21 39.65
CA MET A 228 12.07 -11.74 39.24
C MET A 228 10.89 -11.25 40.11
N LYS A 229 11.06 -11.23 41.43
CA LYS A 229 10.05 -10.75 42.39
C LYS A 229 9.66 -9.29 42.11
N SER A 230 10.65 -8.42 41.91
CA SER A 230 10.42 -6.98 41.74
C SER A 230 10.04 -6.62 40.30
N LYS A 231 10.50 -7.40 39.31
CA LYS A 231 9.95 -7.37 37.94
C LYS A 231 8.45 -7.67 37.93
N GLU A 232 8.00 -8.68 38.65
CA GLU A 232 6.57 -9.02 38.73
C GLU A 232 5.78 -7.96 39.53
N ILE A 233 6.33 -7.42 40.62
CA ILE A 233 5.69 -6.30 41.35
C ILE A 233 5.47 -5.08 40.44
N LYS A 234 6.48 -4.69 39.63
CA LYS A 234 6.30 -3.61 38.64
C LYS A 234 5.28 -3.97 37.56
N ARG A 235 5.27 -5.20 37.04
CA ARG A 235 4.29 -5.63 36.03
C ARG A 235 2.85 -5.54 36.58
N LEU A 236 2.63 -6.02 37.80
CA LEU A 236 1.32 -5.92 38.47
C LEU A 236 0.93 -4.46 38.74
N ALA A 237 1.87 -3.62 39.21
CA ALA A 237 1.60 -2.19 39.43
C ALA A 237 1.21 -1.47 38.13
N LEU A 238 1.86 -1.76 37.00
CA LEU A 238 1.51 -1.22 35.68
C LEU A 238 0.09 -1.65 35.24
N HIS A 239 -0.28 -2.92 35.41
CA HIS A 239 -1.65 -3.37 35.11
C HIS A 239 -2.69 -2.73 36.04
N GLU A 240 -2.42 -2.61 37.35
CA GLU A 240 -3.33 -1.92 38.28
C GLU A 240 -3.53 -0.44 37.91
N LEU A 241 -2.48 0.24 37.43
CA LEU A 241 -2.55 1.62 36.94
C LEU A 241 -3.38 1.73 35.65
N LEU A 242 -3.21 0.78 34.71
CA LEU A 242 -3.99 0.64 33.49
C LEU A 242 -5.48 0.40 33.80
N ASP A 243 -5.80 -0.58 34.64
CA ASP A 243 -7.17 -0.89 35.04
C ASP A 243 -7.82 0.26 35.82
N TYR A 244 -7.06 0.98 36.64
CA TYR A 244 -7.57 2.14 37.37
C TYR A 244 -7.99 3.27 36.40
N VAL A 245 -7.16 3.60 35.40
CA VAL A 245 -7.47 4.65 34.40
C VAL A 245 -8.54 4.21 33.40
N ALA A 246 -8.58 2.92 33.03
CA ALA A 246 -9.53 2.41 32.05
C ALA A 246 -10.97 2.25 32.60
N ASN A 247 -11.12 1.85 33.87
CA ASN A 247 -12.42 1.49 34.43
C ASN A 247 -13.07 2.58 35.30
N ASN A 248 -12.35 3.63 35.70
CA ASN A 248 -12.87 4.72 36.53
C ASN A 248 -12.95 6.03 35.74
N ARG A 249 -14.02 6.80 35.92
CA ARG A 249 -14.18 8.14 35.35
C ARG A 249 -13.77 9.23 36.34
N GLN A 250 -13.34 10.38 35.82
CA GLN A 250 -12.96 11.58 36.58
C GLN A 250 -11.82 11.33 37.59
N VAL A 251 -10.97 10.32 37.34
CA VAL A 251 -9.80 10.01 38.19
C VAL A 251 -8.51 10.70 37.76
N ILE A 252 -8.46 11.27 36.55
CA ILE A 252 -7.27 11.98 36.05
C ILE A 252 -7.24 13.38 36.65
N THR A 253 -6.27 13.64 37.53
CA THR A 253 -6.05 14.95 38.18
C THR A 253 -4.81 15.65 37.62
N GLU A 254 -4.77 16.99 37.72
CA GLU A 254 -3.66 17.83 37.24
C GLU A 254 -2.24 17.37 37.65
N PRO A 255 -1.94 17.02 38.92
CA PRO A 255 -0.59 16.58 39.29
C PRO A 255 -0.19 15.20 38.73
N MET A 256 -1.12 14.42 38.17
CA MET A 256 -0.78 13.11 37.57
C MET A 256 -0.12 13.27 36.18
N TYR A 257 -0.44 14.33 35.43
CA TYR A 257 0.09 14.55 34.08
C TYR A 257 1.63 14.54 33.98
N PRO A 258 2.39 15.34 34.76
CA PRO A 258 3.85 15.33 34.69
C PRO A 258 4.42 13.94 35.00
N ARG A 259 3.85 13.23 35.98
CA ARG A 259 4.37 11.95 36.48
C ARG A 259 4.07 10.79 35.54
N VAL A 260 2.94 10.81 34.84
CA VAL A 260 2.62 9.86 33.76
C VAL A 260 3.53 10.07 32.55
N VAL A 261 3.78 11.32 32.16
CA VAL A 261 4.70 11.66 31.05
C VAL A 261 6.15 11.32 31.39
N GLU A 262 6.59 11.62 32.62
CA GLU A 262 7.92 11.25 33.15
C GLU A 262 8.12 9.72 33.16
N MET A 263 7.11 8.96 33.60
CA MET A 263 7.18 7.49 33.66
C MET A 263 7.21 6.87 32.26
N PHE A 264 6.40 7.37 31.32
CA PHE A 264 6.47 6.98 29.91
C PHE A 264 7.86 7.25 29.33
N ALA A 265 8.40 8.46 29.53
CA ALA A 265 9.72 8.84 29.05
C ALA A 265 10.83 7.92 29.60
N LYS A 266 10.92 7.76 30.93
CA LYS A 266 11.93 6.92 31.59
C LYS A 266 11.89 5.44 31.18
N ASN A 267 10.72 4.92 30.80
CA ASN A 267 10.55 3.51 30.44
C ASN A 267 10.75 3.21 28.95
N LEU A 268 10.81 4.22 28.07
CA LEU A 268 10.75 4.02 26.62
C LEU A 268 11.82 4.79 25.85
N PHE A 269 12.03 6.07 26.16
CA PHE A 269 12.97 6.93 25.43
C PHE A 269 14.41 6.48 25.69
N ARG A 270 15.02 5.90 24.66
CA ARG A 270 16.34 5.27 24.69
C ARG A 270 16.98 5.39 23.31
N PRO A 271 18.31 5.47 23.19
CA PRO A 271 18.96 5.31 21.90
C PRO A 271 18.69 3.90 21.35
N ILE A 272 18.12 3.83 20.14
CA ILE A 272 18.06 2.57 19.38
C ILE A 272 19.51 2.13 19.09
N PRO A 273 19.87 0.84 19.30
CA PRO A 273 21.23 0.37 19.04
C PRO A 273 21.58 0.48 17.55
N PRO A 274 22.88 0.66 17.20
CA PRO A 274 23.28 0.75 15.81
C PRO A 274 22.96 -0.56 15.06
N PRO A 275 22.40 -0.49 13.84
CA PRO A 275 21.93 -1.67 13.11
C PRO A 275 23.09 -2.63 12.83
N MET A 276 22.93 -3.88 13.25
CA MET A 276 23.98 -4.92 13.17
C MET A 276 23.94 -5.75 11.89
N ASN A 277 22.93 -5.55 11.04
CA ASN A 277 22.77 -6.30 9.81
C ASN A 277 23.83 -5.85 8.77
N PRO A 278 24.45 -6.78 8.02
CA PRO A 278 25.63 -6.50 7.22
C PRO A 278 25.34 -5.46 6.12
N GLN A 279 26.11 -4.37 6.09
CA GLN A 279 25.96 -3.33 5.09
C GLN A 279 26.42 -3.83 3.71
N GLY A 280 25.47 -4.11 2.81
CA GLY A 280 25.77 -4.52 1.43
C GLY A 280 24.58 -5.17 0.73
N GLU A 281 24.86 -5.87 -0.36
CA GLU A 281 23.89 -6.60 -1.20
C GLU A 281 23.37 -7.90 -0.55
N ALA A 282 23.88 -8.25 0.64
CA ALA A 282 23.49 -9.43 1.42
C ALA A 282 22.53 -9.12 2.58
N PHE A 283 21.94 -7.92 2.61
CA PHE A 283 20.85 -7.56 3.53
C PHE A 283 19.54 -7.43 2.76
N ASP A 284 18.65 -8.40 2.94
CA ASP A 284 17.27 -8.33 2.48
C ASP A 284 16.35 -8.03 3.68
N PRO A 285 15.72 -6.85 3.75
CA PRO A 285 14.77 -6.50 4.80
C PRO A 285 13.54 -7.42 4.91
N GLU A 286 13.23 -8.19 3.86
CA GLU A 286 12.07 -9.11 3.84
C GLU A 286 12.40 -10.51 4.37
N GLU A 287 13.69 -10.92 4.39
CA GLU A 287 14.12 -12.23 4.93
C GLU A 287 14.68 -12.16 6.36
N ASP A 288 15.11 -10.99 6.83
CA ASP A 288 15.89 -10.88 8.07
C ASP A 288 15.02 -10.91 9.35
N GLU A 289 15.28 -11.86 10.26
CA GLU A 289 14.48 -12.05 11.48
C GLU A 289 14.62 -10.86 12.46
N PRO A 290 13.53 -10.14 12.81
CA PRO A 290 13.59 -8.89 13.56
C PRO A 290 13.97 -9.11 15.03
N VAL A 291 14.86 -8.28 15.57
CA VAL A 291 15.24 -8.36 17.00
C VAL A 291 14.08 -7.87 17.87
N LEU A 292 13.42 -8.82 18.54
CA LEU A 292 12.34 -8.55 19.50
C LEU A 292 12.87 -7.99 20.82
N GLU A 293 12.11 -7.05 21.39
CA GLU A 293 12.45 -6.39 22.66
C GLU A 293 12.32 -7.34 23.85
N VAL A 294 13.36 -7.41 24.68
CA VAL A 294 13.44 -8.30 25.85
C VAL A 294 12.69 -7.75 27.06
N ALA A 295 12.63 -6.42 27.21
CA ALA A 295 11.88 -5.73 28.25
C ALA A 295 10.37 -5.57 27.91
N TRP A 296 9.89 -6.22 26.83
CA TRP A 296 8.51 -6.16 26.35
C TRP A 296 7.43 -6.37 27.43
N PRO A 297 7.56 -7.29 28.42
CA PRO A 297 6.54 -7.50 29.45
C PRO A 297 6.30 -6.29 30.38
N HIS A 298 7.18 -5.29 30.40
CA HIS A 298 6.91 -3.98 31.03
C HIS A 298 6.52 -2.93 29.99
N ILE A 299 7.28 -2.84 28.90
CA ILE A 299 7.12 -1.85 27.82
C ILE A 299 5.71 -1.86 27.22
N GLN A 300 5.15 -3.04 26.94
CA GLN A 300 3.79 -3.19 26.42
C GLN A 300 2.77 -2.50 27.34
N VAL A 301 2.87 -2.72 28.65
CA VAL A 301 1.89 -2.19 29.62
C VAL A 301 2.07 -0.69 29.81
N VAL A 302 3.29 -0.15 29.66
CA VAL A 302 3.54 1.30 29.64
C VAL A 302 2.88 1.95 28.41
N TYR A 303 3.01 1.36 27.21
CA TYR A 303 2.32 1.84 26.01
C TYR A 303 0.80 1.74 26.14
N GLU A 304 0.25 0.61 26.59
CA GLU A 304 -1.19 0.44 26.81
C GLU A 304 -1.76 1.45 27.81
N PHE A 305 -1.06 1.65 28.94
CA PHE A 305 -1.41 2.62 29.97
C PHE A 305 -1.42 4.06 29.43
N PHE A 306 -0.36 4.48 28.75
CA PHE A 306 -0.26 5.85 28.21
C PHE A 306 -1.26 6.09 27.08
N LEU A 307 -1.53 5.09 26.24
CA LEU A 307 -2.56 5.15 25.22
C LEU A 307 -3.95 5.29 25.84
N ARG A 308 -4.31 4.49 26.86
CA ARG A 308 -5.58 4.67 27.59
C ARG A 308 -5.67 6.02 28.30
N PHE A 309 -4.58 6.51 28.87
CA PHE A 309 -4.51 7.83 29.50
C PHE A 309 -4.80 8.95 28.50
N ILE A 310 -4.17 8.94 27.32
CA ILE A 310 -4.44 9.91 26.24
C ILE A 310 -5.83 9.73 25.65
N GLU A 311 -6.33 8.50 25.49
CA GLU A 311 -7.66 8.23 24.93
C GLU A 311 -8.83 8.60 25.87
N SER A 312 -8.57 8.72 27.18
CA SER A 312 -9.60 9.05 28.18
C SER A 312 -10.40 10.32 27.84
N GLN A 313 -11.66 10.31 28.25
CA GLN A 313 -12.57 11.46 28.16
C GLN A 313 -12.22 12.56 29.18
N ASP A 314 -11.55 12.20 30.28
CA ASP A 314 -11.07 13.13 31.31
C ASP A 314 -9.71 13.78 30.97
N PHE A 315 -9.13 13.45 29.80
CA PHE A 315 -7.82 13.95 29.37
C PHE A 315 -7.89 15.40 28.86
N ASN A 316 -7.29 16.32 29.60
CA ASN A 316 -7.25 17.75 29.33
C ASN A 316 -5.96 18.17 28.60
N THR A 317 -6.08 18.44 27.30
CA THR A 317 -4.97 18.90 26.44
C THR A 317 -4.34 20.22 26.90
N ASN A 318 -5.08 21.09 27.61
CA ASN A 318 -4.54 22.36 28.09
C ASN A 318 -3.55 22.21 29.25
N ILE A 319 -3.64 21.12 30.01
CA ILE A 319 -2.65 20.77 31.04
C ILE A 319 -1.52 19.98 30.38
N ALA A 320 -1.86 18.95 29.60
CA ALA A 320 -0.90 18.04 29.00
C ALA A 320 0.11 18.71 28.05
N LYS A 321 -0.25 19.82 27.37
CA LYS A 321 0.63 20.56 26.45
C LYS A 321 1.88 21.20 27.12
N ALA A 322 1.93 21.24 28.45
CA ALA A 322 3.11 21.69 29.20
C ALA A 322 4.17 20.57 29.36
N TYR A 323 3.81 19.32 29.07
CA TYR A 323 4.65 18.13 29.28
C TYR A 323 4.84 17.31 28.00
N ILE A 324 3.84 17.30 27.10
CA ILE A 324 3.94 16.75 25.74
C ILE A 324 4.30 17.92 24.81
N ASP A 325 5.60 18.15 24.64
CA ASP A 325 6.18 19.28 23.92
C ASP A 325 6.88 18.85 22.61
N HIS A 326 7.73 19.71 22.04
CA HIS A 326 8.55 19.35 20.87
C HIS A 326 9.64 18.32 21.19
N SER A 327 10.27 18.37 22.38
CA SER A 327 11.28 17.40 22.78
C SER A 327 10.69 15.99 22.93
N PHE A 328 9.52 15.88 23.57
CA PHE A 328 8.77 14.63 23.69
C PHE A 328 8.43 14.04 22.31
N VAL A 329 8.00 14.87 21.36
CA VAL A 329 7.67 14.42 19.99
C VAL A 329 8.89 13.91 19.23
N LEU A 330 10.07 14.53 19.40
CA LEU A 330 11.31 14.05 18.76
C LEU A 330 11.76 12.70 19.33
N GLN A 331 11.82 12.58 20.66
CA GLN A 331 12.20 11.31 21.32
C GLN A 331 11.20 10.18 21.03
N LEU A 332 9.91 10.50 20.84
CA LEU A 332 8.91 9.53 20.37
C LEU A 332 9.10 9.12 18.90
N LEU A 333 9.59 10.03 18.04
CA LEU A 333 9.89 9.73 16.64
C LEU A 333 11.17 8.89 16.45
N GLU A 334 12.19 9.11 17.29
CA GLU A 334 13.41 8.29 17.30
C GLU A 334 13.12 6.80 17.54
N LEU A 335 12.12 6.47 18.37
CA LEU A 335 11.73 5.08 18.63
C LEU A 335 11.06 4.36 17.44
N PHE A 336 10.61 5.07 16.40
CA PHE A 336 10.06 4.41 15.20
C PHE A 336 11.12 3.62 14.42
N ASP A 337 12.42 3.79 14.71
CA ASP A 337 13.48 2.94 14.15
C ASP A 337 13.67 1.61 14.90
N SER A 338 12.87 1.31 15.92
CA SER A 338 12.88 0.01 16.62
C SER A 338 12.61 -1.15 15.64
N GLU A 339 13.43 -2.20 15.68
CA GLU A 339 13.24 -3.41 14.86
C GLU A 339 11.94 -4.15 15.21
N ASP A 340 11.44 -4.01 16.45
CA ASP A 340 10.26 -4.71 16.94
C ASP A 340 8.96 -4.12 16.37
N PRO A 341 8.21 -4.84 15.50
CA PRO A 341 6.99 -4.32 14.89
C PRO A 341 5.87 -4.07 15.92
N ARG A 342 5.93 -4.72 17.09
CA ARG A 342 4.96 -4.53 18.17
C ARG A 342 5.12 -3.14 18.79
N GLU A 343 6.36 -2.69 18.96
CA GLU A 343 6.66 -1.35 19.45
C GLU A 343 6.20 -0.29 18.44
N ARG A 344 6.48 -0.50 17.15
CA ARG A 344 6.09 0.44 16.08
C ARG A 344 4.57 0.60 15.93
N ASP A 345 3.76 -0.45 16.14
CA ASP A 345 2.29 -0.31 16.10
C ASP A 345 1.71 0.51 17.28
N PHE A 346 2.29 0.37 18.48
CA PHE A 346 1.95 1.22 19.63
C PHE A 346 2.42 2.66 19.43
N LEU A 347 3.63 2.88 18.90
CA LEU A 347 4.15 4.20 18.54
C LEU A 347 3.27 4.89 17.50
N LYS A 348 2.91 4.18 16.42
CA LYS A 348 1.98 4.62 15.38
C LYS A 348 0.68 5.15 15.96
N THR A 349 0.05 4.32 16.80
CA THR A 349 -1.23 4.66 17.44
C THR A 349 -1.08 5.84 18.40
N THR A 350 0.00 5.88 19.19
CA THR A 350 0.29 6.95 20.15
C THR A 350 0.51 8.30 19.45
N LEU A 351 1.37 8.34 18.42
CA LEU A 351 1.66 9.56 17.66
C LEU A 351 0.42 10.05 16.90
N HIS A 352 -0.40 9.16 16.34
CA HIS A 352 -1.67 9.53 15.72
C HIS A 352 -2.63 10.15 16.75
N ARG A 353 -2.78 9.59 17.96
CA ARG A 353 -3.61 10.20 19.03
C ARG A 353 -3.08 11.57 19.46
N ILE A 354 -1.76 11.74 19.56
CA ILE A 354 -1.13 13.03 19.86
C ILE A 354 -1.42 14.06 18.74
N TYR A 355 -1.18 13.72 17.48
CA TYR A 355 -1.52 14.58 16.34
C TYR A 355 -3.01 14.96 16.30
N GLY A 356 -3.88 14.01 16.62
CA GLY A 356 -5.33 14.21 16.73
C GLY A 356 -5.68 15.26 17.79
N LYS A 357 -5.25 15.07 19.04
CA LYS A 357 -5.62 15.92 20.19
C LYS A 357 -4.86 17.25 20.28
N PHE A 358 -3.59 17.33 19.85
CA PHE A 358 -2.74 18.51 20.03
C PHE A 358 -2.60 19.34 18.74
N LEU A 359 -3.56 20.23 18.50
CA LEU A 359 -3.60 21.08 17.30
C LEU A 359 -2.32 21.89 17.08
N ASN A 360 -1.69 22.35 18.18
CA ASN A 360 -0.44 23.12 18.17
C ASN A 360 0.79 22.31 17.73
N LEU A 361 0.80 20.99 17.95
CA LEU A 361 1.92 20.12 17.57
C LEU A 361 1.86 19.67 16.10
N ARG A 362 0.70 19.81 15.43
CA ARG A 362 0.48 19.24 14.09
C ARG A 362 1.49 19.70 13.03
N SER A 363 1.85 20.98 13.01
CA SER A 363 2.86 21.52 12.08
C SER A 363 4.28 21.04 12.40
N PHE A 364 4.60 20.87 13.68
CA PHE A 364 5.88 20.33 14.13
C PHE A 364 6.02 18.84 13.82
N ILE A 365 4.99 18.04 14.09
CA ILE A 365 4.95 16.60 13.79
C ILE A 365 5.14 16.37 12.29
N ARG A 366 4.38 17.05 11.41
CA ARG A 366 4.58 16.91 9.95
C ARG A 366 6.00 17.29 9.52
N ARG A 367 6.56 18.38 10.05
CA ARG A 367 7.94 18.79 9.72
C ARG A 367 8.98 17.75 10.18
N SER A 368 8.79 17.17 11.36
CA SER A 368 9.72 16.18 11.91
C SER A 368 9.67 14.86 11.13
N ILE A 369 8.47 14.40 10.73
CA ILE A 369 8.31 13.24 9.85
C ILE A 369 8.93 13.52 8.47
N ASN A 370 8.75 14.72 7.90
CA ASN A 370 9.42 15.09 6.65
C ASN A 370 10.95 15.03 6.76
N ASN A 371 11.53 15.45 7.90
CA ASN A 371 12.97 15.36 8.14
C ASN A 371 13.45 13.90 8.18
N VAL A 372 12.72 13.00 8.86
CA VAL A 372 13.00 11.55 8.85
C VAL A 372 12.95 11.01 7.41
N PHE A 373 11.93 11.36 6.63
CA PHE A 373 11.82 10.94 5.24
C PHE A 373 12.92 11.52 4.34
N PHE A 374 13.39 12.75 4.57
CA PHE A 374 14.54 13.30 3.85
C PHE A 374 15.84 12.54 4.18
N GLN A 375 16.13 12.32 5.46
CA GLN A 375 17.31 11.57 5.89
C GLN A 375 17.29 10.13 5.33
N PHE A 376 16.15 9.45 5.41
CA PHE A 376 15.94 8.13 4.81
C PHE A 376 16.17 8.11 3.28
N THR A 377 15.60 9.08 2.54
CA THR A 377 15.58 9.10 1.06
C THR A 377 16.89 9.57 0.42
N TYR A 378 17.71 10.33 1.16
CA TYR A 378 18.89 11.02 0.62
C TYR A 378 20.20 10.78 1.38
N GLU A 379 20.17 10.26 2.61
CA GLU A 379 21.38 10.05 3.43
C GLU A 379 21.60 8.57 3.80
N THR A 380 20.59 7.86 4.34
CA THR A 380 20.82 6.56 4.98
C THR A 380 20.32 5.33 4.22
N GLU A 381 19.23 5.42 3.43
CA GLU A 381 18.44 4.27 2.96
C GLU A 381 18.15 3.23 4.08
N ARG A 382 18.00 3.72 5.32
CA ARG A 382 17.81 2.94 6.56
C ARG A 382 16.89 3.70 7.52
N PHE A 383 15.69 3.17 7.72
CA PHE A 383 14.78 3.51 8.82
C PHE A 383 13.67 2.44 8.85
N ASN A 384 13.38 1.85 10.00
CA ASN A 384 12.43 0.72 10.09
C ASN A 384 10.96 1.18 10.00
N GLY A 385 10.59 2.28 10.65
CA GLY A 385 9.20 2.71 10.80
C GLY A 385 8.56 3.51 9.64
N ILE A 386 9.07 3.41 8.40
CA ILE A 386 8.56 4.20 7.27
C ILE A 386 7.09 3.86 6.95
N ALA A 387 6.72 2.58 6.98
CA ALA A 387 5.35 2.14 6.74
C ALA A 387 4.37 2.70 7.78
N GLU A 388 4.73 2.62 9.06
CA GLU A 388 3.90 3.08 10.17
C GLU A 388 3.74 4.60 10.17
N LEU A 389 4.78 5.36 9.80
CA LEU A 389 4.68 6.80 9.60
C LEU A 389 3.77 7.16 8.40
N LEU A 390 3.82 6.38 7.31
CA LEU A 390 2.92 6.55 6.16
C LEU A 390 1.46 6.21 6.49
N GLU A 391 1.16 5.21 7.32
CA GLU A 391 -0.21 4.95 7.80
C GLU A 391 -0.80 6.16 8.54
N ILE A 392 -0.02 6.81 9.41
CA ILE A 392 -0.44 8.04 10.09
C ILE A 392 -0.70 9.14 9.04
N LEU A 393 0.21 9.30 8.08
CA LEU A 393 0.10 10.32 7.05
C LEU A 393 -1.10 10.12 6.13
N GLY A 394 -1.43 8.90 5.71
CA GLY A 394 -2.64 8.60 4.93
C GLY A 394 -3.91 9.04 5.66
N SER A 395 -4.01 8.76 6.97
CA SER A 395 -5.10 9.25 7.81
C SER A 395 -5.12 10.79 7.94
N ILE A 396 -3.96 11.44 7.94
CA ILE A 396 -3.82 12.90 7.95
C ILE A 396 -4.24 13.53 6.60
N ILE A 397 -3.85 12.92 5.47
CA ILE A 397 -4.16 13.41 4.11
C ILE A 397 -5.66 13.30 3.85
N ASN A 398 -6.30 12.20 4.26
CA ASN A 398 -7.75 12.09 4.19
C ASN A 398 -8.46 13.20 5.00
N GLY A 399 -7.86 13.59 6.13
CA GLY A 399 -8.31 14.72 6.97
C GLY A 399 -7.94 16.13 6.48
N PHE A 400 -7.37 16.30 5.29
CA PHE A 400 -7.11 17.64 4.73
C PHE A 400 -8.41 18.36 4.31
N ALA A 401 -8.44 19.67 4.54
CA ALA A 401 -9.49 20.55 4.05
C ALA A 401 -9.22 20.95 2.60
N LEU A 402 -10.30 21.17 1.84
CA LEU A 402 -10.25 21.69 0.48
C LEU A 402 -10.50 23.22 0.46
N PRO A 403 -9.87 23.99 -0.45
CA PRO A 403 -8.84 23.55 -1.41
C PRO A 403 -7.53 23.15 -0.71
N LEU A 404 -6.80 22.21 -1.30
CA LEU A 404 -5.51 21.76 -0.76
C LEU A 404 -4.52 22.92 -0.68
N LYS A 405 -3.81 23.00 0.45
CA LYS A 405 -2.75 23.99 0.65
C LYS A 405 -1.49 23.66 -0.12
N GLU A 406 -0.74 24.71 -0.47
CA GLU A 406 0.60 24.59 -1.06
C GLU A 406 1.59 23.78 -0.19
N GLU A 407 1.50 23.89 1.15
CA GLU A 407 2.30 23.06 2.07
C GLU A 407 2.01 21.54 1.95
N HIS A 408 0.90 21.15 1.33
CA HIS A 408 0.51 19.75 1.10
C HIS A 408 0.87 19.31 -0.33
N LYS A 409 0.71 20.18 -1.33
CA LYS A 409 1.20 19.93 -2.70
C LYS A 409 2.72 19.74 -2.74
N LEU A 410 3.48 20.62 -2.08
CA LEU A 410 4.93 20.48 -1.93
C LEU A 410 5.34 19.22 -1.13
N PHE A 411 4.52 18.75 -0.20
CA PHE A 411 4.80 17.52 0.54
C PHE A 411 4.66 16.27 -0.35
N LEU A 412 3.59 16.19 -1.15
CA LEU A 412 3.43 15.16 -2.18
C LEU A 412 4.64 15.11 -3.11
N THR A 413 5.02 16.25 -3.69
CA THR A 413 5.95 16.27 -4.82
C THR A 413 7.42 16.27 -4.42
N ARG A 414 7.75 16.76 -3.20
CA ARG A 414 9.13 16.79 -2.68
C ARG A 414 9.45 15.71 -1.65
N VAL A 415 8.45 15.02 -1.10
CA VAL A 415 8.66 13.98 -0.07
C VAL A 415 8.06 12.63 -0.49
N LEU A 416 6.77 12.57 -0.82
CA LEU A 416 6.13 11.28 -1.16
C LEU A 416 6.64 10.71 -2.49
N LEU A 417 6.63 11.48 -3.59
CA LEU A 417 7.10 10.97 -4.89
C LEU A 417 8.57 10.48 -4.85
N PRO A 418 9.52 11.18 -4.20
CA PRO A 418 10.88 10.68 -4.02
C PRO A 418 11.05 9.40 -3.18
N LEU A 419 10.12 9.04 -2.28
CA LEU A 419 10.23 7.79 -1.49
C LEU A 419 10.22 6.53 -2.37
N HIS A 420 9.65 6.59 -3.58
CA HIS A 420 9.68 5.50 -4.57
C HIS A 420 11.10 5.18 -5.08
N LYS A 421 12.08 6.07 -4.89
CA LYS A 421 13.47 5.86 -5.31
C LYS A 421 14.16 4.72 -4.54
N VAL A 422 13.98 4.69 -3.21
CA VAL A 422 14.79 3.88 -2.28
C VAL A 422 14.63 2.38 -2.55
N LYS A 423 15.69 1.60 -2.33
CA LYS A 423 15.74 0.18 -2.72
C LYS A 423 14.69 -0.68 -2.01
N SER A 424 14.53 -0.51 -0.69
CA SER A 424 13.64 -1.28 0.19
C SER A 424 12.17 -0.85 0.12
N LEU A 425 11.68 -0.49 -1.08
CA LEU A 425 10.32 0.02 -1.30
C LEU A 425 9.23 -0.99 -0.91
N SER A 426 9.52 -2.29 -0.99
CA SER A 426 8.59 -3.38 -0.65
C SER A 426 8.06 -3.28 0.78
N MET A 427 8.88 -2.80 1.72
CA MET A 427 8.54 -2.67 3.13
C MET A 427 7.44 -1.65 3.44
N TYR A 428 7.15 -0.70 2.54
CA TYR A 428 6.22 0.42 2.80
C TYR A 428 5.38 0.87 1.59
N HIS A 429 5.49 0.19 0.44
CA HIS A 429 4.79 0.57 -0.79
C HIS A 429 3.25 0.65 -0.66
N PRO A 430 2.53 -0.32 -0.06
CA PRO A 430 1.07 -0.22 0.06
C PRO A 430 0.61 1.03 0.81
N GLN A 431 1.36 1.44 1.84
CA GLN A 431 1.11 2.64 2.62
C GLN A 431 1.43 3.91 1.83
N LEU A 432 2.46 3.88 0.97
CA LEU A 432 2.84 5.00 0.12
C LEU A 432 1.85 5.20 -1.03
N ALA A 433 1.52 4.15 -1.77
CA ALA A 433 0.53 4.17 -2.84
C ALA A 433 -0.84 4.65 -2.32
N TYR A 434 -1.26 4.17 -1.14
CA TYR A 434 -2.46 4.71 -0.48
C TYR A 434 -2.37 6.22 -0.21
N CYS A 435 -1.21 6.75 0.21
CA CYS A 435 -1.03 8.20 0.37
C CYS A 435 -1.10 8.96 -0.96
N ILE A 436 -0.58 8.39 -2.06
CA ILE A 436 -0.63 9.00 -3.40
C ILE A 436 -2.06 9.04 -3.94
N VAL A 437 -2.76 7.90 -3.96
CA VAL A 437 -4.17 7.79 -4.38
C VAL A 437 -5.06 8.70 -3.51
N GLN A 438 -4.85 8.72 -2.19
CA GLN A 438 -5.60 9.57 -1.27
C GLN A 438 -5.35 11.07 -1.50
N PHE A 439 -4.25 11.47 -2.15
CA PHE A 439 -4.02 12.84 -2.62
C PHE A 439 -4.81 13.16 -3.89
N LEU A 440 -4.86 12.23 -4.86
CA LEU A 440 -5.60 12.40 -6.11
C LEU A 440 -7.12 12.48 -5.86
N GLU A 441 -7.67 11.66 -4.97
CA GLU A 441 -9.07 11.76 -4.51
C GLU A 441 -9.46 13.15 -3.94
N LYS A 442 -8.48 13.96 -3.51
CA LYS A 442 -8.73 15.29 -2.94
C LYS A 442 -8.57 16.41 -3.97
N ASP A 443 -7.76 16.20 -5.00
CA ASP A 443 -7.44 17.19 -6.03
C ASP A 443 -6.85 16.50 -7.27
N ALA A 444 -7.72 16.08 -8.20
CA ALA A 444 -7.33 15.36 -9.41
C ALA A 444 -6.35 16.15 -10.31
N SER A 445 -6.25 17.48 -10.17
CA SER A 445 -5.28 18.30 -10.91
C SER A 445 -3.81 17.98 -10.60
N LEU A 446 -3.55 17.18 -9.55
CA LEU A 446 -2.24 16.67 -9.18
C LEU A 446 -1.80 15.44 -10.00
N THR A 447 -2.71 14.81 -10.75
CA THR A 447 -2.46 13.56 -11.49
C THR A 447 -1.29 13.69 -12.45
N GLU A 448 -1.20 14.79 -13.19
CA GLU A 448 -0.13 15.03 -14.17
C GLU A 448 1.26 15.03 -13.51
N GLU A 449 1.44 15.76 -12.40
CA GLU A 449 2.73 15.81 -11.68
C GLU A 449 3.06 14.48 -10.99
N VAL A 450 2.05 13.76 -10.50
CA VAL A 450 2.22 12.42 -9.89
C VAL A 450 2.66 11.38 -10.92
N VAL A 451 1.94 11.24 -12.04
CA VAL A 451 2.24 10.22 -13.06
C VAL A 451 3.59 10.50 -13.72
N LEU A 452 3.88 11.75 -14.09
CA LEU A 452 5.20 12.12 -14.62
C LEU A 452 6.32 11.93 -13.57
N GLY A 453 6.01 12.14 -12.28
CA GLY A 453 6.92 11.84 -11.16
C GLY A 453 7.26 10.36 -11.00
N LEU A 454 6.26 9.47 -11.09
CA LEU A 454 6.47 8.02 -11.08
C LEU A 454 7.24 7.54 -12.32
N LEU A 455 6.86 8.01 -13.51
CA LEU A 455 7.58 7.69 -14.76
C LEU A 455 9.05 8.13 -14.72
N ARG A 456 9.35 9.26 -14.09
CA ARG A 456 10.74 9.74 -13.86
C ARG A 456 11.55 8.80 -12.96
N TYR A 457 10.92 8.13 -12.00
CA TYR A 457 11.57 7.19 -11.07
C TYR A 457 11.39 5.72 -11.44
N TRP A 458 10.84 5.41 -12.63
CA TRP A 458 10.53 4.06 -13.06
C TRP A 458 11.73 3.09 -12.92
N PRO A 459 11.58 1.94 -12.26
CA PRO A 459 12.66 0.99 -12.04
C PRO A 459 13.21 0.43 -13.36
N LYS A 460 14.54 0.43 -13.52
CA LYS A 460 15.23 -0.05 -14.75
C LYS A 460 16.09 -1.31 -14.54
N VAL A 461 16.26 -1.73 -13.28
CA VAL A 461 17.15 -2.83 -12.86
C VAL A 461 16.59 -3.68 -11.70
N ASN A 462 15.32 -3.47 -11.33
CA ASN A 462 14.64 -4.23 -10.27
C ASN A 462 13.20 -4.49 -10.73
N SER A 463 12.92 -5.72 -11.14
CA SER A 463 11.62 -6.14 -11.69
C SER A 463 10.53 -6.23 -10.62
N THR A 464 10.86 -6.57 -9.38
CA THR A 464 9.91 -6.54 -8.25
C THR A 464 9.35 -5.13 -8.06
N LYS A 465 10.23 -4.12 -8.03
CA LYS A 465 9.80 -2.71 -7.97
C LYS A 465 9.03 -2.29 -9.22
N GLU A 466 9.37 -2.78 -10.42
CA GLU A 466 8.58 -2.47 -11.62
C GLU A 466 7.16 -3.03 -11.53
N VAL A 467 6.98 -4.27 -11.04
CA VAL A 467 5.66 -4.85 -10.74
C VAL A 467 4.90 -4.04 -9.70
N MET A 468 5.59 -3.43 -8.73
CA MET A 468 4.97 -2.57 -7.71
C MET A 468 4.51 -1.23 -8.29
N PHE A 469 5.33 -0.55 -9.10
CA PHE A 469 4.92 0.66 -9.83
C PHE A 469 3.73 0.36 -10.76
N LEU A 470 3.66 -0.83 -11.36
CA LEU A 470 2.49 -1.27 -12.14
C LEU A 470 1.25 -1.56 -11.27
N ASN A 471 1.38 -1.87 -9.97
CA ASN A 471 0.22 -1.89 -9.07
C ASN A 471 -0.27 -0.46 -8.80
N GLU A 472 0.63 0.43 -8.38
CA GLU A 472 0.29 1.82 -8.05
C GLU A 472 -0.32 2.57 -9.25
N VAL A 473 0.15 2.30 -10.48
CA VAL A 473 -0.45 2.86 -11.70
C VAL A 473 -1.88 2.35 -11.94
N GLU A 474 -2.23 1.11 -11.58
CA GLU A 474 -3.62 0.64 -11.65
C GLU A 474 -4.48 1.28 -10.55
N ASP A 475 -3.98 1.35 -9.32
CA ASP A 475 -4.66 2.03 -8.20
C ASP A 475 -4.92 3.53 -8.52
N ILE A 476 -3.99 4.17 -9.25
CA ILE A 476 -4.14 5.55 -9.76
C ILE A 476 -5.15 5.62 -10.92
N PHE A 477 -5.21 4.62 -11.82
CA PHE A 477 -6.22 4.60 -12.88
C PHE A 477 -7.65 4.52 -12.33
N GLU A 478 -7.91 3.81 -11.22
CA GLU A 478 -9.25 3.73 -10.63
C GLU A 478 -9.81 5.08 -10.14
N VAL A 479 -8.95 6.10 -9.94
CA VAL A 479 -9.33 7.45 -9.49
C VAL A 479 -9.02 8.57 -10.50
N MET A 480 -8.58 8.23 -11.71
CA MET A 480 -8.10 9.20 -12.70
C MET A 480 -9.23 9.79 -13.55
N ASP A 481 -9.43 11.12 -13.49
CA ASP A 481 -10.34 11.82 -14.40
C ASP A 481 -9.88 11.68 -15.88
N PRO A 482 -10.78 11.41 -16.85
CA PRO A 482 -10.43 11.28 -18.27
C PRO A 482 -9.73 12.52 -18.87
N ALA A 483 -10.04 13.72 -18.35
CA ALA A 483 -9.41 14.97 -18.77
C ALA A 483 -7.95 15.12 -18.26
N GLU A 484 -7.59 14.40 -17.20
CA GLU A 484 -6.21 14.32 -16.69
C GLU A 484 -5.45 13.17 -17.38
N PHE A 485 -6.11 12.03 -17.60
CA PHE A 485 -5.60 10.92 -18.43
C PHE A 485 -5.09 11.41 -19.80
N ALA A 486 -5.89 12.25 -20.46
CA ALA A 486 -5.57 12.78 -21.79
C ALA A 486 -4.24 13.54 -21.87
N LYS A 487 -3.71 14.05 -20.75
CA LYS A 487 -2.41 14.74 -20.67
C LYS A 487 -1.22 13.80 -20.48
N VAL A 488 -1.44 12.66 -19.82
CA VAL A 488 -0.38 11.72 -19.40
C VAL A 488 -0.31 10.45 -20.25
N GLN A 489 -1.33 10.19 -21.08
CA GLN A 489 -1.44 8.98 -21.88
C GLN A 489 -0.22 8.68 -22.75
N GLU A 490 0.32 9.66 -23.49
CA GLU A 490 1.48 9.44 -24.36
C GLU A 490 2.72 8.94 -23.59
N PRO A 491 3.27 9.65 -22.58
CA PRO A 491 4.43 9.18 -21.84
C PRO A 491 4.15 7.92 -21.00
N LEU A 492 2.91 7.73 -20.52
CA LEU A 492 2.52 6.56 -19.74
C LEU A 492 2.46 5.30 -20.61
N PHE A 493 1.76 5.33 -21.76
CA PHE A 493 1.70 4.19 -22.67
C PHE A 493 3.05 3.90 -23.35
N HIS A 494 3.89 4.91 -23.60
CA HIS A 494 5.29 4.68 -23.98
C HIS A 494 6.12 3.93 -22.92
N GLN A 495 5.69 3.92 -21.65
CA GLN A 495 6.31 3.09 -20.61
C GLN A 495 5.61 1.73 -20.47
N LEU A 496 4.28 1.66 -20.51
CA LEU A 496 3.54 0.39 -20.51
C LEU A 496 3.93 -0.49 -21.71
N ALA A 497 4.16 0.09 -22.89
CA ALA A 497 4.70 -0.59 -24.07
C ALA A 497 6.01 -1.34 -23.78
N LYS A 498 6.93 -0.73 -23.02
CA LYS A 498 8.21 -1.34 -22.62
C LYS A 498 8.02 -2.44 -21.60
N SER A 499 7.12 -2.26 -20.64
CA SER A 499 6.82 -3.27 -19.61
C SER A 499 6.08 -4.47 -20.21
N VAL A 500 5.19 -4.28 -21.19
CA VAL A 500 4.58 -5.36 -22.01
C VAL A 500 5.63 -6.07 -22.88
N ALA A 501 6.60 -5.35 -23.44
CA ALA A 501 7.75 -5.93 -24.14
C ALA A 501 8.82 -6.56 -23.21
N SER A 502 8.62 -6.55 -21.88
CA SER A 502 9.63 -7.02 -20.94
C SER A 502 9.81 -8.55 -21.02
N PRO A 503 11.04 -9.06 -21.16
CA PRO A 503 11.30 -10.50 -21.13
C PRO A 503 11.04 -11.11 -19.73
N HIS A 504 10.94 -10.27 -18.69
CA HIS A 504 10.66 -10.69 -17.33
C HIS A 504 9.16 -10.94 -17.13
N PHE A 505 8.74 -12.20 -17.08
CA PHE A 505 7.33 -12.56 -17.21
C PHE A 505 6.40 -11.84 -16.23
N GLN A 506 6.78 -11.66 -14.96
CA GLN A 506 5.92 -10.99 -13.97
C GLN A 506 5.63 -9.52 -14.33
N VAL A 507 6.53 -8.84 -15.06
CA VAL A 507 6.34 -7.45 -15.49
C VAL A 507 5.35 -7.40 -16.66
N ALA A 508 5.60 -8.21 -17.70
CA ALA A 508 4.73 -8.26 -18.87
C ALA A 508 3.33 -8.81 -18.55
N GLU A 509 3.24 -9.85 -17.71
CA GLU A 509 1.98 -10.38 -17.18
C GLU A 509 1.23 -9.32 -16.36
N ARG A 510 1.92 -8.56 -15.49
CA ARG A 510 1.29 -7.50 -14.69
C ARG A 510 0.78 -6.33 -15.52
N ALA A 511 1.56 -5.88 -16.50
CA ALA A 511 1.17 -4.79 -17.40
C ALA A 511 0.01 -5.20 -18.32
N LEU A 512 0.05 -6.40 -18.90
CA LEU A 512 -1.06 -6.95 -19.69
C LEU A 512 -2.33 -7.20 -18.86
N TYR A 513 -2.21 -7.31 -17.54
CA TYR A 513 -3.38 -7.51 -16.66
C TYR A 513 -4.32 -6.30 -16.64
N PHE A 514 -3.85 -5.09 -16.98
CA PHE A 514 -4.69 -3.89 -17.07
C PHE A 514 -5.86 -4.05 -18.07
N TRP A 515 -5.69 -4.85 -19.13
CA TRP A 515 -6.76 -5.15 -20.11
C TRP A 515 -7.91 -6.01 -19.53
N ASN A 516 -7.84 -6.42 -18.25
CA ASN A 516 -8.95 -7.02 -17.52
C ASN A 516 -9.78 -5.98 -16.71
N ASN A 517 -9.32 -4.74 -16.62
CA ASN A 517 -9.97 -3.66 -15.87
C ASN A 517 -10.87 -2.86 -16.82
N GLU A 518 -12.19 -2.90 -16.59
CA GLU A 518 -13.17 -2.26 -17.47
C GLU A 518 -12.97 -0.74 -17.57
N TYR A 519 -12.53 -0.07 -16.50
CA TYR A 519 -12.31 1.37 -16.50
C TYR A 519 -11.10 1.76 -17.36
N PHE A 520 -9.98 1.05 -17.22
CA PHE A 520 -8.81 1.21 -18.08
C PHE A 520 -9.15 0.95 -19.55
N CYS A 521 -9.90 -0.10 -19.86
CA CYS A 521 -10.33 -0.40 -21.23
C CYS A 521 -11.21 0.70 -21.84
N ASN A 522 -12.06 1.37 -21.04
CA ASN A 522 -12.84 2.52 -21.51
C ASN A 522 -11.95 3.73 -21.83
N LEU A 523 -11.03 4.10 -20.93
CA LEU A 523 -10.05 5.18 -21.17
C LEU A 523 -9.19 4.93 -22.43
N VAL A 524 -8.79 3.67 -22.65
CA VAL A 524 -8.07 3.22 -23.85
C VAL A 524 -8.94 3.31 -25.11
N SER A 525 -10.23 2.95 -25.03
CA SER A 525 -11.16 3.04 -26.15
C SER A 525 -11.42 4.49 -26.56
N ASP A 526 -11.64 5.39 -25.60
CA ASP A 526 -11.92 6.80 -25.85
C ASP A 526 -10.72 7.57 -26.44
N ASN A 527 -9.50 7.02 -26.35
CA ASN A 527 -8.26 7.62 -26.87
C ASN A 527 -7.46 6.67 -27.79
N VAL A 528 -8.14 5.71 -28.43
CA VAL A 528 -7.49 4.64 -29.20
C VAL A 528 -6.57 5.16 -30.31
N ASP A 529 -6.89 6.30 -30.91
CA ASP A 529 -6.14 6.93 -32.01
C ASP A 529 -4.70 7.34 -31.62
N ILE A 530 -4.44 7.56 -30.33
CA ILE A 530 -3.11 7.85 -29.78
C ILE A 530 -2.46 6.58 -29.21
N ILE A 531 -3.26 5.76 -28.52
CA ILE A 531 -2.76 4.62 -27.73
C ILE A 531 -2.40 3.41 -28.60
N LEU A 532 -3.18 3.10 -29.63
CA LEU A 532 -2.96 1.92 -30.48
C LEU A 532 -1.61 2.00 -31.24
N PRO A 533 -1.23 3.10 -31.91
CA PRO A 533 0.09 3.20 -32.55
C PRO A 533 1.26 2.91 -31.59
N ILE A 534 1.20 3.41 -30.35
CA ILE A 534 2.23 3.19 -29.32
C ILE A 534 2.28 1.72 -28.87
N MET A 535 1.11 1.09 -28.70
CA MET A 535 0.98 -0.28 -28.19
C MET A 535 1.09 -1.36 -29.27
N PHE A 536 0.95 -1.02 -30.55
CA PHE A 536 0.89 -2.00 -31.65
C PHE A 536 2.16 -2.85 -31.74
N ALA A 537 3.33 -2.21 -31.84
CA ALA A 537 4.61 -2.90 -32.03
C ALA A 537 4.92 -3.96 -30.95
N PRO A 538 4.91 -3.65 -29.64
CA PRO A 538 5.25 -4.64 -28.60
C PRO A 538 4.22 -5.78 -28.49
N LEU A 539 2.95 -5.50 -28.75
CA LEU A 539 1.91 -6.54 -28.80
C LEU A 539 2.11 -7.45 -30.03
N TYR A 540 2.28 -6.85 -31.21
CA TYR A 540 2.44 -7.59 -32.46
C TYR A 540 3.71 -8.45 -32.48
N GLU A 541 4.85 -7.94 -31.97
CA GLU A 541 6.07 -8.76 -31.85
C GLU A 541 5.91 -9.91 -30.86
N ASN A 542 5.36 -9.68 -29.66
CA ASN A 542 5.09 -10.76 -28.70
C ASN A 542 4.09 -11.80 -29.25
N SER A 543 3.13 -11.40 -30.08
CA SER A 543 2.17 -12.32 -30.71
C SER A 543 2.82 -13.31 -31.68
N LYS A 544 3.92 -12.93 -32.34
CA LYS A 544 4.68 -13.83 -33.24
C LYS A 544 5.35 -14.98 -32.50
N GLY A 545 5.63 -14.80 -31.21
CA GLY A 545 6.06 -15.87 -30.32
C GLY A 545 6.68 -15.34 -29.04
N HIS A 546 6.05 -15.63 -27.91
CA HIS A 546 6.59 -15.37 -26.58
C HIS A 546 6.87 -16.68 -25.83
N TRP A 547 7.98 -16.76 -25.08
CA TRP A 547 8.43 -17.99 -24.43
C TRP A 547 7.45 -18.50 -23.36
N ASN A 548 6.80 -17.59 -22.64
CA ASN A 548 5.70 -17.88 -21.72
C ASN A 548 4.37 -17.82 -22.47
N ARG A 549 3.65 -18.94 -22.51
CA ARG A 549 2.34 -19.11 -23.17
C ARG A 549 1.20 -18.30 -22.53
N THR A 550 1.28 -17.97 -21.25
CA THR A 550 0.25 -17.15 -20.58
C THR A 550 0.25 -15.74 -21.16
N ILE A 551 1.44 -15.10 -21.21
CA ILE A 551 1.65 -13.80 -21.84
C ILE A 551 1.24 -13.82 -23.31
N HIS A 552 1.61 -14.87 -24.05
CA HIS A 552 1.20 -15.05 -25.46
C HIS A 552 -0.33 -14.98 -25.62
N GLY A 553 -1.09 -15.66 -24.74
CA GLY A 553 -2.56 -15.59 -24.72
C GLY A 553 -3.12 -14.23 -24.29
N MET A 554 -2.50 -13.56 -23.31
CA MET A 554 -2.91 -12.22 -22.87
C MET A 554 -2.67 -11.15 -23.94
N VAL A 555 -1.57 -11.24 -24.69
CA VAL A 555 -1.27 -10.39 -25.85
C VAL A 555 -2.33 -10.54 -26.93
N TYR A 556 -2.75 -11.77 -27.26
CA TYR A 556 -3.86 -11.96 -28.20
C TYR A 556 -5.19 -11.37 -27.70
N ASN A 557 -5.46 -11.39 -26.39
CA ASN A 557 -6.66 -10.76 -25.83
C ASN A 557 -6.61 -9.22 -25.98
N ALA A 558 -5.48 -8.61 -25.65
CA ALA A 558 -5.26 -7.17 -25.81
C ALA A 558 -5.33 -6.72 -27.28
N MET A 559 -4.69 -7.46 -28.20
CA MET A 559 -4.77 -7.20 -29.64
C MET A 559 -6.19 -7.34 -30.17
N LYS A 560 -6.93 -8.38 -29.75
CA LYS A 560 -8.33 -8.57 -30.13
C LYS A 560 -9.20 -7.39 -29.67
N LEU A 561 -9.00 -6.89 -28.46
CA LEU A 561 -9.68 -5.69 -27.96
C LEU A 561 -9.42 -4.48 -28.87
N PHE A 562 -8.17 -4.21 -29.22
CA PHE A 562 -7.84 -3.12 -30.16
C PHE A 562 -8.47 -3.30 -31.55
N MET A 563 -8.47 -4.52 -32.09
CA MET A 563 -9.17 -4.84 -33.35
C MET A 563 -10.69 -4.66 -33.27
N GLU A 564 -11.30 -4.89 -32.11
CA GLU A 564 -12.75 -4.70 -31.90
C GLU A 564 -13.12 -3.23 -31.64
N ILE A 565 -12.20 -2.40 -31.15
CA ILE A 565 -12.39 -0.96 -30.94
C ILE A 565 -12.26 -0.18 -32.26
N ASN A 566 -11.14 -0.32 -33.00
CA ASN A 566 -10.91 0.39 -34.25
C ASN A 566 -10.17 -0.51 -35.28
N PRO A 567 -10.91 -1.30 -36.09
CA PRO A 567 -10.32 -2.21 -37.07
C PRO A 567 -9.44 -1.51 -38.12
N GLN A 568 -9.87 -0.32 -38.59
CA GLN A 568 -9.18 0.42 -39.64
C GLN A 568 -7.81 0.90 -39.15
N LEU A 569 -7.77 1.55 -37.98
CA LEU A 569 -6.51 2.01 -37.38
C LEU A 569 -5.56 0.83 -37.07
N PHE A 570 -6.10 -0.33 -36.70
CA PHE A 570 -5.30 -1.53 -36.48
C PHE A 570 -4.62 -2.04 -37.76
N ASP A 571 -5.35 -2.08 -38.88
CA ASP A 571 -4.78 -2.44 -40.19
C ASP A 571 -3.79 -1.38 -40.70
N ASP A 572 -4.06 -0.09 -40.47
CA ASP A 572 -3.14 1.01 -40.80
C ASP A 572 -1.82 0.93 -40.00
N CYS A 573 -1.90 0.68 -38.68
CA CYS A 573 -0.73 0.43 -37.83
C CYS A 573 0.06 -0.81 -38.29
N SER A 574 -0.63 -1.85 -38.75
CA SER A 574 -0.03 -3.08 -39.29
C SER A 574 0.72 -2.84 -40.60
N HIS A 575 0.17 -2.00 -41.48
CA HIS A 575 0.85 -1.54 -42.69
C HIS A 575 2.08 -0.70 -42.35
N GLU A 576 1.92 0.34 -41.50
CA GLU A 576 3.02 1.24 -41.15
C GLU A 576 4.17 0.50 -40.46
N TYR A 577 3.88 -0.38 -39.49
CA TYR A 577 4.89 -1.24 -38.85
C TYR A 577 5.64 -2.08 -39.90
N THR A 578 4.95 -2.61 -40.89
CA THR A 578 5.56 -3.41 -41.97
C THR A 578 6.46 -2.56 -42.87
N GLU A 579 6.05 -1.34 -43.22
CA GLU A 579 6.88 -0.39 -43.97
C GLU A 579 8.09 0.10 -43.17
N GLN A 580 7.92 0.35 -41.87
CA GLN A 580 9.02 0.67 -40.95
C GLN A 580 10.04 -0.48 -40.87
N GLN A 581 9.61 -1.74 -40.79
CA GLN A 581 10.53 -2.89 -40.81
C GLN A 581 11.25 -3.02 -42.16
N ASN A 582 10.53 -2.92 -43.28
CA ASN A 582 11.13 -3.00 -44.63
C ASN A 582 12.13 -1.86 -44.90
N SER A 583 11.89 -0.67 -44.36
CA SER A 583 12.80 0.49 -44.48
C SER A 583 13.95 0.50 -43.47
N ALA A 584 13.99 -0.40 -42.49
CA ALA A 584 14.97 -0.38 -41.40
C ALA A 584 16.44 -0.37 -41.90
N GLY A 585 16.79 -1.28 -42.82
CA GLY A 585 18.14 -1.33 -43.41
C GLY A 585 18.51 -0.07 -44.22
N ALA A 586 17.53 0.59 -44.85
CA ALA A 586 17.75 1.86 -45.53
C ALA A 586 17.96 3.03 -44.54
N ARG A 587 17.26 3.01 -43.40
CA ARG A 587 17.47 3.94 -42.28
C ARG A 587 18.85 3.74 -41.65
N GLU A 588 19.30 2.50 -41.48
CA GLU A 588 20.63 2.15 -40.98
C GLU A 588 21.75 2.59 -41.93
N ALA A 589 21.71 2.20 -43.22
CA ALA A 589 22.70 2.65 -44.21
C ALA A 589 22.75 4.18 -44.36
N THR A 590 21.63 4.87 -44.13
CA THR A 590 21.58 6.35 -44.06
C THR A 590 22.27 6.89 -42.81
N ARG A 591 22.13 6.22 -41.66
CA ARG A 591 22.82 6.55 -40.40
C ARG A 591 24.33 6.32 -40.54
N GLU A 592 24.76 5.22 -41.16
CA GLU A 592 26.16 4.95 -41.49
C GLU A 592 26.76 6.02 -42.41
N ARG A 593 26.07 6.39 -43.50
CA ARG A 593 26.51 7.48 -44.40
C ARG A 593 26.73 8.80 -43.68
N LYS A 594 25.85 9.16 -42.72
CA LYS A 594 26.02 10.36 -41.89
C LYS A 594 27.29 10.27 -41.03
N TRP A 595 27.54 9.13 -40.37
CA TRP A 595 28.76 8.91 -39.59
C TRP A 595 30.04 8.90 -40.43
N ALA A 596 30.01 8.31 -41.62
CA ALA A 596 31.13 8.33 -42.57
C ALA A 596 31.47 9.75 -43.01
N ALA A 597 30.47 10.56 -43.36
CA ALA A 597 30.66 11.97 -43.75
C ALA A 597 31.22 12.84 -42.59
N ILE A 598 30.75 12.63 -41.35
CA ILE A 598 31.31 13.30 -40.16
C ILE A 598 32.77 12.89 -39.95
N THR A 599 33.08 11.60 -40.07
CA THR A 599 34.45 11.07 -39.94
C THR A 599 35.38 11.63 -41.00
N GLU A 600 34.92 11.72 -42.25
CA GLU A 600 35.68 12.34 -43.33
C GLU A 600 35.92 13.84 -43.08
N GLN A 601 34.89 14.58 -42.64
CA GLN A 601 35.04 16.01 -42.33
C GLN A 601 36.03 16.23 -41.17
N ALA A 602 36.02 15.37 -40.14
CA ALA A 602 36.98 15.41 -39.04
C ALA A 602 38.42 15.12 -39.52
N ASN A 603 38.61 14.14 -40.41
CA ASN A 603 39.91 13.82 -40.99
C ASN A 603 40.43 14.93 -41.92
N ARG A 604 39.57 15.51 -42.76
CA ARG A 604 39.92 16.69 -43.58
C ARG A 604 40.32 17.89 -42.71
N ARG A 605 39.65 18.12 -41.57
CA ARG A 605 40.04 19.16 -40.59
C ARG A 605 41.40 18.87 -39.93
N LYS A 606 41.70 17.62 -39.59
CA LYS A 606 43.04 17.22 -39.08
C LYS A 606 44.14 17.45 -40.12
N ALA A 607 43.94 17.01 -41.36
CA ALA A 607 44.91 17.18 -42.44
C ALA A 607 45.22 18.67 -42.70
N ASN A 608 44.17 19.48 -42.89
CA ASN A 608 44.31 20.92 -43.11
C ASN A 608 44.80 21.68 -41.86
N GLY A 609 44.67 21.10 -40.67
CA GLY A 609 45.16 21.66 -39.41
C GLY A 609 46.67 21.58 -39.20
N THR A 610 47.40 20.88 -40.08
CA THR A 610 48.87 20.72 -39.96
C THR A 610 49.67 21.81 -40.68
N SER A 611 49.01 22.76 -41.37
CA SER A 611 49.66 23.77 -42.21
C SER A 611 49.28 25.22 -41.87
N ASN A 612 49.19 25.56 -40.57
CA ASN A 612 49.47 26.93 -40.08
C ASN A 612 49.59 26.95 -38.54
N GLY A 613 50.81 27.11 -38.02
CA GLY A 613 51.05 27.41 -36.61
C GLY A 613 51.06 28.90 -36.36
N ALA A 614 49.93 29.47 -35.92
CA ALA A 614 49.84 30.85 -35.44
C ALA A 614 48.75 31.02 -34.36
N LEU A 615 49.00 31.90 -33.39
CA LEU A 615 48.09 32.21 -32.29
C LEU A 615 46.98 33.17 -32.77
N GLY A 616 45.71 32.88 -32.50
CA GLY A 616 44.61 33.79 -32.87
C GLY A 616 43.23 33.42 -32.30
N ALA A 617 42.69 34.31 -31.46
CA ALA A 617 41.29 34.48 -31.06
C ALA A 617 40.38 33.25 -30.87
N ARG A 618 39.87 33.06 -29.64
CA ARG A 618 38.60 32.33 -29.39
C ARG A 618 37.44 33.19 -29.92
N PRO A 619 36.58 32.70 -30.83
CA PRO A 619 35.27 33.32 -31.08
C PRO A 619 34.41 33.21 -29.81
N ALA A 620 33.51 34.18 -29.60
CA ALA A 620 32.56 34.11 -28.50
C ALA A 620 31.56 32.95 -28.66
N ALA A 621 31.09 32.40 -27.54
CA ALA A 621 30.10 31.34 -27.53
C ALA A 621 28.69 31.91 -27.81
N ASN A 622 28.34 32.06 -29.10
CA ASN A 622 26.93 32.10 -29.49
C ASN A 622 26.31 30.72 -29.27
N GLY A 623 25.04 30.70 -28.84
CA GLY A 623 24.40 29.51 -28.31
C GLY A 623 24.34 28.33 -29.29
N MET A 624 24.40 27.12 -28.75
CA MET A 624 23.99 25.92 -29.48
C MET A 624 22.50 26.07 -29.84
N PRO A 625 22.05 25.64 -31.04
CA PRO A 625 20.64 25.32 -31.19
C PRO A 625 20.31 24.21 -30.18
N ARG A 626 19.18 24.35 -29.48
CA ARG A 626 18.67 23.31 -28.60
C ARG A 626 18.45 22.07 -29.46
N VAL A 627 19.14 20.97 -29.14
CA VAL A 627 18.82 19.68 -29.75
C VAL A 627 17.54 19.23 -29.06
N ASP A 628 16.45 19.14 -29.82
CA ASP A 628 15.18 18.66 -29.29
C ASP A 628 15.31 17.21 -28.79
N GLU A 629 14.49 16.85 -27.82
CA GLU A 629 14.70 15.62 -27.05
C GLU A 629 14.61 14.37 -27.93
N VAL A 630 15.59 13.48 -27.78
CA VAL A 630 15.71 12.28 -28.61
C VAL A 630 14.55 11.35 -28.28
N ASP A 631 13.67 11.15 -29.26
CA ASP A 631 12.46 10.33 -29.17
C ASP A 631 12.77 8.96 -28.54
N ALA A 632 12.03 8.65 -27.46
CA ALA A 632 12.19 7.42 -26.70
C ALA A 632 11.87 6.16 -27.52
N ALA A 633 11.07 6.28 -28.58
CA ALA A 633 10.82 5.20 -29.52
C ALA A 633 12.11 4.77 -30.25
N GLU A 634 12.98 5.71 -30.62
CA GLU A 634 14.23 5.43 -31.34
C GLU A 634 15.24 4.69 -30.46
N ASP A 635 15.21 4.84 -29.13
CA ASP A 635 16.10 4.11 -28.20
C ASP A 635 15.54 2.73 -27.79
N ASN A 636 14.21 2.61 -27.68
CA ASN A 636 13.53 1.32 -27.56
C ASN A 636 13.90 0.39 -28.73
N GLN A 637 13.79 0.88 -29.97
CA GLN A 637 14.09 0.09 -31.18
C GLN A 637 15.54 -0.39 -31.19
N LYS A 638 16.51 0.48 -30.85
CA LYS A 638 17.94 0.12 -30.75
C LYS A 638 18.19 -0.99 -29.74
N ARG A 639 17.53 -0.97 -28.58
CA ARG A 639 17.64 -2.05 -27.57
C ARG A 639 17.07 -3.37 -28.08
N LEU A 640 15.93 -3.33 -28.74
CA LEU A 640 15.23 -4.52 -29.19
C LEU A 640 15.94 -5.19 -30.39
N ASP A 641 16.52 -4.40 -31.29
CA ASP A 641 17.35 -4.93 -32.38
C ASP A 641 18.72 -5.43 -31.90
N SER A 642 19.28 -4.83 -30.84
CA SER A 642 20.47 -5.36 -30.15
C SER A 642 20.25 -6.76 -29.55
N LEU A 643 19.04 -7.06 -29.10
CA LEU A 643 18.67 -8.40 -28.62
C LEU A 643 18.52 -9.40 -29.78
N LYS A 644 17.90 -8.98 -30.90
CA LYS A 644 17.76 -9.81 -32.11
C LYS A 644 19.12 -10.25 -32.68
N LEU A 645 20.12 -9.36 -32.67
CA LEU A 645 21.49 -9.68 -33.12
C LEU A 645 22.15 -10.81 -32.31
N GLN A 646 21.94 -10.86 -31.00
CA GLN A 646 22.60 -11.83 -30.11
C GLN A 646 22.08 -13.27 -30.28
N ASP A 647 20.85 -13.44 -30.77
CA ASP A 647 20.25 -14.75 -31.05
C ASP A 647 20.56 -15.27 -32.47
N GLY A 648 20.95 -14.37 -33.39
CA GLY A 648 21.43 -14.70 -34.73
C GLY A 648 22.79 -15.42 -34.72
N ASP A 649 23.81 -14.82 -34.08
CA ASP A 649 25.19 -15.33 -34.01
C ASP A 649 25.28 -16.71 -33.29
N ARG A 650 24.24 -17.09 -32.53
CA ARG A 650 24.09 -18.42 -31.93
C ARG A 650 23.64 -19.53 -32.90
N ARG A 651 22.98 -19.19 -34.02
CA ARG A 651 22.45 -20.20 -34.96
C ARG A 651 23.49 -20.70 -35.95
N GLU A 652 24.49 -19.89 -36.30
CA GLU A 652 25.51 -20.26 -37.29
C GLU A 652 26.63 -21.14 -36.72
N ARG A 653 26.80 -21.19 -35.38
CA ARG A 653 27.87 -21.96 -34.72
C ARG A 653 27.45 -23.37 -34.31
N ARG A 654 27.07 -24.19 -35.30
CA ARG A 654 26.95 -25.66 -35.15
C ARG A 654 27.90 -26.38 -36.11
N PRO A 655 29.08 -26.84 -35.66
CA PRO A 655 29.93 -27.74 -36.43
C PRO A 655 29.22 -29.08 -36.66
N THR A 656 29.37 -29.65 -37.85
CA THR A 656 28.91 -30.99 -38.20
C THR A 656 30.07 -32.00 -38.15
N ILE A 657 29.72 -33.29 -38.30
CA ILE A 657 30.60 -34.45 -38.51
C ILE A 657 31.30 -35.02 -37.25
N HIS A 658 31.06 -36.32 -37.04
CA HIS A 658 31.89 -37.21 -36.23
C HIS A 658 33.17 -37.57 -37.01
N GLU A 659 34.32 -37.53 -36.35
CA GLU A 659 35.33 -38.57 -36.59
C GLU A 659 36.12 -38.89 -35.31
N ARG A 660 36.55 -40.14 -35.17
CA ARG A 660 37.37 -40.65 -34.05
C ARG A 660 38.80 -40.88 -34.54
N GLN A 661 39.79 -40.37 -33.82
CA GLN A 661 41.09 -41.04 -33.73
C GLN A 661 41.86 -40.68 -32.46
N ASN A 662 42.91 -41.45 -32.19
CA ASN A 662 43.45 -41.70 -30.85
C ASN A 662 44.50 -40.66 -30.37
N SER A 663 44.79 -40.69 -29.06
CA SER A 663 46.11 -40.47 -28.37
C SER A 663 47.20 -39.62 -29.08
N VAL A 664 47.92 -38.74 -28.38
CA VAL A 664 48.92 -39.05 -27.32
C VAL A 664 49.04 -37.87 -26.34
N GLY A 665 49.53 -38.10 -25.10
CA GLY A 665 49.70 -37.07 -24.06
C GLY A 665 51.14 -36.57 -23.85
N SER A 666 51.43 -36.07 -22.64
CA SER A 666 52.70 -35.46 -22.16
C SER A 666 52.90 -33.98 -22.52
N SER A 667 53.62 -33.11 -21.78
CA SER A 667 53.90 -32.94 -20.32
C SER A 667 54.69 -31.63 -20.10
N ARG A 668 54.43 -30.89 -18.98
CA ARG A 668 55.20 -29.68 -18.54
C ARG A 668 55.20 -28.52 -19.58
N SER A 669 55.67 -27.29 -19.32
CA SER A 669 56.08 -26.55 -18.10
C SER A 669 55.47 -25.13 -18.25
N GLY A 670 55.19 -24.32 -17.24
CA GLY A 670 55.75 -24.30 -15.89
C GLY A 670 56.90 -23.31 -15.79
N ARG A 671 56.57 -22.01 -15.80
CA ARG A 671 57.31 -20.90 -15.18
C ARG A 671 56.40 -19.70 -14.98
#